data_AF-R6YZ51-F1
#
_entry.id   AF-R6YZ51-F1
#
_cell.length_a   1.000
_cell.length_b   1.000
_cell.length_c   1.000
_cell.angle_alpha   90.00
_cell.angle_beta   90.00
_cell.angle_gamma   90.00
#
_symmetry.space_group_name_H-M   'P 1'
#
loop_
_entity.id
_entity.type
_entity.pdbx_description
1 polymer ?
#
loop_
_entity_poly.entity_id
_entity_poly.type
_entity_poly.pdbx_seq_one_letter_code
_entity_poly.pdbx_strand_id
1 'polypeptide(L)'
;METIGDRIKSKRKEAGMTQLELASKLNVTDRAVSKWEQNEGNPDISILPRIADLFNVTLDYLMTGIEPKKEVIIMSKIELCAKNDDPSMIKSLPSNTDENGKTLLDYVKQYDSKKVLKALIDNCSHQTHYMYLFNAHRRTVKDAIEIMLTCIPVDRERKVIKEIYDKEIRNADEDFIRALNMNDDYSKKIVDGFKKIFRLLVKQYNSLSEEQKDYYFGMKENEGEGQTTCWFNAYPFFVEYSIIEKKQKLLSILLEQIEKHNAWVDSSIEKIRKEHCTQTDFIYYRQHFHGKKVYCLQSTLDYLLSKKDFKLAYRINSFLEKPYVRRKIELLEVENNATITEKDKTEFRCVDCHMIVPEEIEKLKDLKYVKSILENNYANYYEMVYKLLKSNKKELYKFFIDNNLLDLADFLMNGNEKKLLHESWEYFNSRCSDELTIKQPVIITRDSYLPTTDKKYVYYQDLRNVCSDIDNESKKIDKNKLLEYFESFKNNVFEKTKAIVTAEEKDKQDKIERAKLVKGLTREYFDDLLSNDDEEIFVIKLCSLFDAILRFDYKCDAEDFYGRMNQFFDKGPKSQYYDNDDSGYMVLNTDYENEYVQPWNDNRELMNKLRIKRNTIVHPENDERANLNNEELKQCLDFVFAANGGNIFNG
;
A
#
# COMPACT_ATOMS: atom_id res chain seq x y z
N MET A 1 77.41 -1.29 -19.13
CA MET A 1 75.96 -1.10 -18.88
C MET A 1 75.82 0.29 -18.30
N GLU A 2 74.94 1.11 -18.84
CA GLU A 2 74.72 2.46 -18.31
C GLU A 2 74.18 2.37 -16.89
N THR A 3 74.82 3.06 -15.96
CA THR A 3 74.45 3.05 -14.54
C THR A 3 73.31 4.04 -14.26
N ILE A 4 72.72 3.98 -13.06
CA ILE A 4 71.73 4.96 -12.63
C ILE A 4 72.28 6.38 -12.60
N GLY A 5 73.55 6.55 -12.21
CA GLY A 5 74.25 7.83 -12.20
C GLY A 5 74.43 8.42 -13.60
N ASP A 6 74.79 7.56 -14.56
CA ASP A 6 74.90 7.96 -15.98
C ASP A 6 73.55 8.41 -16.54
N ARG A 7 72.46 7.70 -16.22
CA ARG A 7 71.09 8.07 -16.64
C ARG A 7 70.62 9.38 -16.02
N ILE A 8 70.87 9.60 -14.72
CA ILE A 8 70.56 10.86 -14.03
C ILE A 8 71.33 12.02 -14.68
N LYS A 9 72.61 11.82 -14.96
CA LYS A 9 73.47 12.81 -15.62
C LYS A 9 72.97 13.15 -17.02
N SER A 10 72.58 12.13 -17.79
CA SER A 10 72.03 12.32 -19.14
C SER A 10 70.73 13.12 -19.10
N LYS A 11 69.76 12.70 -18.28
CA LYS A 11 68.47 13.38 -18.13
C LYS A 11 68.59 14.80 -17.57
N ARG A 12 69.51 15.04 -16.63
CA ARG A 12 69.81 16.40 -16.15
C ARG A 12 70.30 17.30 -17.28
N LYS A 13 71.21 16.80 -18.12
CA LYS A 13 71.75 17.56 -19.26
C LYS A 13 70.71 17.80 -20.34
N GLU A 14 69.88 16.81 -20.65
CA GLU A 14 68.73 16.95 -21.55
C GLU A 14 67.76 18.03 -21.05
N ALA A 15 67.55 18.09 -19.74
CA ALA A 15 66.72 19.12 -19.11
C ALA A 15 67.42 20.47 -18.91
N GLY A 16 68.67 20.63 -19.38
CA GLY A 16 69.43 21.88 -19.32
C GLY A 16 69.82 22.36 -17.92
N MET A 17 69.77 21.49 -16.90
CA MET A 17 70.02 21.88 -15.50
C MET A 17 71.48 21.71 -15.11
N THR A 18 72.00 22.56 -14.23
CA THR A 18 73.28 22.36 -13.51
C THR A 18 73.13 21.34 -12.37
N GLN A 19 74.24 20.80 -11.86
CA GLN A 19 74.21 19.86 -10.71
C GLN A 19 73.62 20.52 -9.46
N LEU A 20 73.91 21.81 -9.24
CA LEU A 20 73.36 22.60 -8.14
C LEU A 20 71.84 22.73 -8.26
N GLU A 21 71.32 23.03 -9.44
CA GLU A 21 69.88 23.17 -9.67
C GLU A 21 69.12 21.86 -9.47
N LEU A 22 69.68 20.73 -9.94
CA LEU A 22 69.10 19.41 -9.67
C LEU A 22 69.08 19.10 -8.17
N ALA A 23 70.18 19.40 -7.48
CA ALA A 23 70.30 19.19 -6.05
C ALA A 23 69.27 20.02 -5.26
N SER A 24 69.09 21.30 -5.62
CA SER A 24 68.07 22.17 -5.03
C SER A 24 66.65 21.64 -5.23
N LYS A 25 66.30 21.16 -6.44
CA LYS A 25 64.96 20.61 -6.72
C LYS A 25 64.67 19.32 -5.96
N LEU A 26 65.69 18.52 -5.68
CA LEU A 26 65.58 17.26 -4.94
C LEU A 26 65.76 17.45 -3.42
N ASN A 27 66.18 18.65 -2.98
CA ASN A 27 66.52 18.99 -1.60
C ASN A 27 67.70 18.16 -1.05
N VAL A 28 68.76 18.04 -1.84
CA VAL A 28 70.03 17.38 -1.48
C VAL A 28 71.21 18.32 -1.73
N THR A 29 72.42 17.92 -1.33
CA THR A 29 73.62 18.70 -1.64
C THR A 29 74.08 18.49 -3.08
N ASP A 30 74.65 19.53 -3.69
CA ASP A 30 75.31 19.47 -5.00
C ASP A 30 76.38 18.39 -5.07
N ARG A 31 77.13 18.20 -3.97
CA ARG A 31 78.11 17.12 -3.80
C ARG A 31 77.46 15.73 -3.87
N ALA A 32 76.25 15.55 -3.34
CA ALA A 32 75.55 14.27 -3.43
C ALA A 32 75.18 13.94 -4.89
N VAL A 33 74.65 14.91 -5.63
CA VAL A 33 74.36 14.76 -7.07
C VAL A 33 75.64 14.50 -7.86
N SER A 34 76.73 15.20 -7.55
CA SER A 34 78.03 14.98 -8.20
C SER A 34 78.55 13.55 -8.01
N LYS A 35 78.44 13.01 -6.78
CA LYS A 35 78.79 11.62 -6.47
C LYS A 35 77.92 10.61 -7.24
N TRP A 36 76.62 10.89 -7.37
CA TRP A 36 75.73 10.04 -8.16
C TRP A 36 76.15 10.01 -9.63
N GLU A 37 76.43 11.17 -10.23
CA GLU A 37 76.82 11.28 -11.65
C GLU A 37 78.25 10.82 -11.98
N GLN A 38 79.05 10.54 -10.94
CA GLN A 38 80.39 9.96 -11.03
C GLN A 38 80.40 8.48 -10.62
N ASN A 39 79.24 7.91 -10.25
CA ASN A 39 79.08 6.54 -9.78
C ASN A 39 79.88 6.22 -8.50
N GLU A 40 80.19 7.25 -7.70
CA GLU A 40 80.85 7.14 -6.39
C GLU A 40 79.85 6.99 -5.23
N GLY A 41 78.56 6.98 -5.53
CA GLY A 41 77.46 6.74 -4.61
C GLY A 41 76.13 6.67 -5.36
N ASN A 42 75.10 6.09 -4.74
CA ASN A 42 73.76 6.02 -5.34
C ASN A 42 72.80 6.98 -4.62
N PRO A 43 71.74 7.46 -5.30
CA PRO A 43 70.64 8.12 -4.62
C PRO A 43 69.95 7.15 -3.66
N ASP A 44 69.46 7.68 -2.53
CA ASP A 44 68.66 6.92 -1.59
C ASP A 44 67.37 6.42 -2.29
N ILE A 45 66.91 5.21 -1.95
CA ILE A 45 65.69 4.64 -2.53
C ILE A 45 64.48 5.57 -2.39
N SER A 46 64.43 6.36 -1.31
CA SER A 46 63.39 7.34 -1.02
C SER A 46 63.35 8.52 -2.01
N ILE A 47 64.46 8.84 -2.68
CA ILE A 47 64.55 9.97 -3.61
C ILE A 47 64.34 9.57 -5.07
N LEU A 48 64.44 8.28 -5.39
CA LEU A 48 64.34 7.77 -6.76
C LEU A 48 63.00 8.08 -7.46
N PRO A 49 61.82 7.96 -6.82
CA PRO A 49 60.56 8.34 -7.45
C PRO A 49 60.53 9.83 -7.83
N ARG A 50 61.06 10.69 -6.96
CA ARG A 50 61.13 12.14 -7.22
C ARG A 50 62.06 12.48 -8.38
N ILE A 51 63.15 11.73 -8.53
CA ILE A 51 64.05 11.86 -9.69
C ILE A 51 63.32 11.42 -10.98
N ALA A 52 62.60 10.30 -10.92
CA ALA A 52 61.85 9.77 -12.06
C ALA A 52 60.76 10.76 -12.51
N ASP A 53 59.98 11.31 -11.57
CA ASP A 53 58.95 12.32 -11.84
C ASP A 53 59.55 13.61 -12.41
N LEU A 54 60.65 14.09 -11.84
CA LEU A 54 61.31 15.33 -12.26
C LEU A 54 61.84 15.26 -13.70
N PHE A 55 62.23 14.07 -14.16
CA PHE A 55 62.65 13.82 -15.53
C PHE A 55 61.55 13.24 -16.43
N ASN A 56 60.33 13.07 -15.91
CA ASN A 56 59.18 12.48 -16.60
C ASN A 56 59.48 11.11 -17.24
N VAL A 57 60.16 10.24 -16.48
CA VAL A 57 60.49 8.86 -16.85
C VAL A 57 59.92 7.89 -15.82
N THR A 58 59.78 6.61 -16.16
CA THR A 58 59.38 5.60 -15.16
C THR A 58 60.53 5.29 -14.20
N LEU A 59 60.21 4.90 -12.96
CA LEU A 59 61.20 4.44 -12.00
C LEU A 59 61.98 3.22 -12.54
N ASP A 60 61.30 2.32 -13.27
CA ASP A 60 61.92 1.18 -13.94
C ASP A 60 62.94 1.61 -14.99
N TYR A 61 62.66 2.66 -15.78
CA TYR A 61 63.64 3.21 -16.72
C TYR A 61 64.84 3.80 -15.98
N LEU A 62 64.62 4.52 -14.88
CA LEU A 62 65.71 5.07 -14.07
C LEU A 62 66.61 3.95 -13.49
N MET A 63 66.02 2.82 -13.10
CA MET A 63 66.72 1.67 -12.51
C MET A 63 67.36 0.73 -13.53
N THR A 64 66.73 0.51 -14.69
CA THR A 64 67.12 -0.54 -15.66
C THR A 64 67.54 0.00 -17.02
N GLY A 65 67.19 1.24 -17.36
CA GLY A 65 67.42 1.85 -18.67
C GLY A 65 66.41 1.46 -19.74
N ILE A 66 65.37 0.69 -19.41
CA ILE A 66 64.36 0.20 -20.35
C ILE A 66 63.03 0.90 -20.04
N GLU A 67 62.46 1.61 -21.02
CA GLU A 67 61.08 2.09 -20.91
C GLU A 67 60.11 0.91 -21.10
N PRO A 68 59.15 0.70 -20.20
CA PRO A 68 58.12 -0.32 -20.39
C PRO A 68 57.29 0.03 -21.63
N LYS A 69 57.13 -0.93 -22.56
CA LYS A 69 56.26 -0.76 -23.73
C LYS A 69 54.83 -0.47 -23.25
N LYS A 70 54.24 0.65 -23.68
CA LYS A 70 52.82 0.94 -23.46
C LYS A 70 51.98 -0.18 -24.07
N GLU A 71 51.26 -0.94 -23.25
CA GLU A 71 50.18 -1.81 -23.74
C GLU A 71 49.05 -0.93 -24.28
N VAL A 72 48.83 -0.99 -25.59
CA VAL A 72 47.66 -0.41 -26.24
C VAL A 72 46.60 -1.50 -26.28
N ILE A 73 45.51 -1.34 -25.52
CA ILE A 73 44.33 -2.19 -25.68
C ILE A 73 43.69 -1.82 -27.02
N ILE A 74 43.90 -2.64 -28.05
CA ILE A 74 43.36 -2.41 -29.39
C ILE A 74 41.89 -2.85 -29.39
N MET A 75 40.98 -1.88 -29.47
CA MET A 75 39.56 -2.12 -29.68
C MET A 75 39.33 -2.77 -31.05
N SER A 76 38.50 -3.80 -31.14
CA SER A 76 38.23 -4.48 -32.42
C SER A 76 37.54 -3.52 -33.40
N LYS A 77 37.71 -3.75 -34.72
CA LYS A 77 37.02 -2.93 -35.74
C LYS A 77 35.49 -2.99 -35.63
N ILE A 78 34.97 -4.13 -35.18
CA ILE A 78 33.53 -4.36 -34.95
C ILE A 78 33.06 -3.50 -33.78
N GLU A 79 33.79 -3.53 -32.67
CA GLU A 79 33.49 -2.70 -31.51
C GLU A 79 33.57 -1.21 -31.86
N LEU A 80 34.60 -0.80 -32.60
CA LEU A 80 34.80 0.58 -33.05
C LEU A 80 33.65 1.08 -33.94
N CYS A 81 33.13 0.22 -34.84
CA CYS A 81 31.99 0.54 -35.69
C CYS A 81 30.73 0.88 -34.86
N ALA A 82 30.41 0.04 -33.87
CA ALA A 82 29.30 0.30 -32.97
C ALA A 82 29.55 1.53 -32.09
N LYS A 83 30.73 1.64 -31.48
CA LYS A 83 31.08 2.75 -30.57
C LYS A 83 31.00 4.13 -31.25
N ASN A 84 31.36 4.21 -32.53
CA ASN A 84 31.27 5.45 -33.30
C ASN A 84 29.88 5.68 -33.93
N ASP A 85 28.97 4.71 -33.84
CA ASP A 85 27.68 4.66 -34.55
C ASP A 85 27.83 5.05 -36.03
N ASP A 86 28.84 4.46 -36.71
CA ASP A 86 29.18 4.74 -38.10
C ASP A 86 28.84 3.55 -39.03
N PRO A 87 27.73 3.64 -39.78
CA PRO A 87 27.31 2.59 -40.72
C PRO A 87 28.27 2.34 -41.88
N SER A 88 29.11 3.31 -42.24
CA SER A 88 30.02 3.18 -43.39
C SER A 88 31.05 2.05 -43.16
N MET A 89 31.38 1.81 -41.89
CA MET A 89 32.33 0.79 -41.47
C MET A 89 31.80 -0.64 -41.67
N ILE A 90 30.48 -0.85 -41.74
CA ILE A 90 29.86 -2.19 -41.85
C ILE A 90 30.41 -2.97 -43.03
N LYS A 91 30.57 -2.33 -44.20
CA LYS A 91 31.08 -2.97 -45.43
C LYS A 91 32.54 -3.42 -45.32
N SER A 92 33.29 -2.81 -44.41
CA SER A 92 34.72 -3.07 -44.20
C SER A 92 35.01 -4.08 -43.10
N LEU A 93 33.96 -4.62 -42.46
CA LEU A 93 34.11 -5.61 -41.38
C LEU A 93 34.47 -6.99 -41.97
N PRO A 94 35.52 -7.64 -41.47
CA PRO A 94 35.99 -8.93 -42.00
C PRO A 94 35.09 -10.11 -41.59
N SER A 95 34.32 -9.97 -40.51
CA SER A 95 33.44 -10.99 -39.95
C SER A 95 32.30 -10.31 -39.16
N ASN A 96 31.24 -11.08 -38.84
CA ASN A 96 30.15 -10.64 -37.98
C ASN A 96 30.46 -10.81 -36.48
N THR A 97 31.52 -11.56 -36.14
CA THR A 97 31.99 -11.77 -34.75
C THR A 97 33.44 -11.33 -34.58
N ASP A 98 33.76 -10.83 -33.40
CA ASP A 98 35.15 -10.54 -33.01
C ASP A 98 35.88 -11.80 -32.49
N GLU A 99 37.14 -11.62 -32.08
CA GLU A 99 38.01 -12.66 -31.52
C GLU A 99 37.50 -13.28 -30.21
N ASN A 100 36.57 -12.62 -29.51
CA ASN A 100 35.92 -13.11 -28.30
C ASN A 100 34.52 -13.70 -28.58
N GLY A 101 34.11 -13.78 -29.84
CA GLY A 101 32.81 -14.30 -30.25
C GLY A 101 31.63 -13.32 -30.07
N LYS A 102 31.87 -12.04 -29.73
CA LYS A 102 30.82 -11.02 -29.66
C LYS A 102 30.46 -10.55 -31.06
N THR A 103 29.16 -10.41 -31.32
CA THR A 103 28.64 -9.93 -32.59
C THR A 103 28.62 -8.41 -32.66
N LEU A 104 28.52 -7.85 -33.87
CA LEU A 104 28.25 -6.42 -34.03
C LEU A 104 26.94 -6.00 -33.33
N LEU A 105 25.91 -6.86 -33.34
CA LEU A 105 24.64 -6.56 -32.65
C LEU A 105 24.82 -6.45 -31.13
N ASP A 106 25.71 -7.26 -30.52
CA ASP A 106 26.01 -7.18 -29.09
C ASP A 106 26.63 -5.82 -28.73
N TYR A 107 27.56 -5.33 -29.55
CA TYR A 107 28.16 -4.00 -29.36
C TYR A 107 27.18 -2.87 -29.67
N VAL A 108 26.32 -3.02 -30.68
CA VAL A 108 25.24 -2.07 -30.97
C VAL A 108 24.29 -1.94 -29.77
N LYS A 109 23.91 -3.06 -29.13
CA LYS A 109 23.12 -3.05 -27.89
C LYS A 109 23.90 -2.42 -26.73
N GLN A 110 25.21 -2.68 -26.62
CA GLN A 110 26.08 -2.13 -25.58
C GLN A 110 26.23 -0.60 -25.68
N TYR A 111 26.32 -0.05 -26.89
CA TYR A 111 26.60 1.38 -27.14
C TYR A 111 25.37 2.20 -27.61
N ASP A 112 24.17 1.59 -27.72
CA ASP A 112 22.94 2.22 -28.24
C ASP A 112 23.12 2.85 -29.66
N SER A 113 23.80 2.11 -30.54
CA SER A 113 24.22 2.57 -31.88
C SER A 113 23.09 2.49 -32.92
N LYS A 114 22.21 3.50 -32.93
CA LYS A 114 20.97 3.49 -33.73
C LYS A 114 21.19 3.55 -35.24
N LYS A 115 22.18 4.30 -35.72
CA LYS A 115 22.44 4.38 -37.17
C LYS A 115 22.97 3.06 -37.70
N VAL A 116 23.91 2.45 -36.97
CA VAL A 116 24.48 1.14 -37.31
C VAL A 116 23.39 0.08 -37.26
N LEU A 117 22.55 0.06 -36.22
CA LEU A 117 21.42 -0.87 -36.13
C LEU A 117 20.48 -0.76 -37.33
N LYS A 118 20.07 0.46 -37.67
CA LYS A 118 19.18 0.70 -38.82
C LYS A 118 19.79 0.20 -40.12
N ALA A 119 21.07 0.49 -40.35
CA ALA A 119 21.78 0.02 -41.54
C ALA A 119 21.95 -1.50 -41.57
N LEU A 120 22.20 -2.16 -40.44
CA LEU A 120 22.28 -3.63 -40.36
C LEU A 120 20.97 -4.29 -40.78
N ILE A 121 19.86 -3.77 -40.26
CA ILE A 121 18.52 -4.25 -40.58
C ILE A 121 18.19 -3.96 -42.06
N ASP A 122 18.48 -2.76 -42.56
CA ASP A 122 18.17 -2.38 -43.94
C ASP A 122 19.01 -3.16 -44.97
N ASN A 123 20.20 -3.63 -44.60
CA ASN A 123 21.04 -4.49 -45.43
C ASN A 123 20.61 -5.97 -45.44
N CYS A 124 19.68 -6.39 -44.59
CA CYS A 124 19.18 -7.77 -44.57
C CYS A 124 18.18 -7.98 -45.73
N SER A 125 18.56 -8.84 -46.67
CA SER A 125 17.81 -9.09 -47.92
C SER A 125 16.81 -10.25 -47.86
N HIS A 126 16.84 -11.09 -46.82
CA HIS A 126 16.03 -12.32 -46.76
C HIS A 126 15.68 -12.69 -45.31
N GLN A 127 14.56 -13.38 -45.09
CA GLN A 127 14.08 -13.85 -43.78
C GLN A 127 15.17 -14.56 -42.96
N THR A 128 15.95 -15.44 -43.60
CA THR A 128 17.04 -16.19 -42.96
C THR A 128 18.10 -15.27 -42.36
N HIS A 129 18.44 -14.16 -43.00
CA HIS A 129 19.40 -13.18 -42.48
C HIS A 129 18.88 -12.52 -41.20
N TYR A 130 17.59 -12.18 -41.13
CA TYR A 130 16.99 -11.67 -39.91
C TYR A 130 16.98 -12.72 -38.79
N MET A 131 16.67 -13.98 -39.10
CA MET A 131 16.71 -15.07 -38.12
C MET A 131 18.11 -15.25 -37.51
N TYR A 132 19.17 -15.18 -38.33
CA TYR A 132 20.55 -15.24 -37.83
C TYR A 132 20.93 -14.00 -37.02
N LEU A 133 20.59 -12.79 -37.52
CA LEU A 133 20.93 -11.54 -36.84
C LEU A 133 20.37 -11.48 -35.41
N PHE A 134 19.12 -11.92 -35.23
CA PHE A 134 18.44 -11.91 -33.94
C PHE A 134 18.48 -13.24 -33.19
N ASN A 135 19.21 -14.25 -33.70
CA ASN A 135 19.22 -15.61 -33.17
C ASN A 135 17.79 -16.22 -32.98
N ALA A 136 16.84 -15.81 -33.82
CA ALA A 136 15.42 -16.12 -33.70
C ALA A 136 15.03 -17.43 -34.43
N HIS A 137 15.91 -18.44 -34.39
CA HIS A 137 15.72 -19.69 -35.14
C HIS A 137 14.49 -20.48 -34.68
N ARG A 138 14.14 -20.37 -33.39
CA ARG A 138 12.99 -21.05 -32.79
C ARG A 138 11.70 -20.24 -32.87
N ARG A 139 11.76 -18.99 -33.34
CA ARG A 139 10.61 -18.08 -33.52
C ARG A 139 9.71 -18.06 -32.28
N THR A 140 10.30 -17.94 -31.10
CA THR A 140 9.53 -17.89 -29.85
C THR A 140 8.96 -16.49 -29.61
N VAL A 141 7.97 -16.39 -28.73
CA VAL A 141 7.44 -15.09 -28.27
C VAL A 141 8.54 -14.26 -27.59
N LYS A 142 9.46 -14.92 -26.87
CA LYS A 142 10.62 -14.25 -26.26
C LYS A 142 11.51 -13.59 -27.31
N ASP A 143 11.80 -14.30 -28.41
CA ASP A 143 12.59 -13.75 -29.51
C ASP A 143 11.87 -12.55 -30.14
N ALA A 144 10.54 -12.63 -30.32
CA ALA A 144 9.74 -11.53 -30.86
C ALA A 144 9.79 -10.29 -29.96
N ILE A 145 9.72 -10.47 -28.64
CA ILE A 145 9.85 -9.38 -27.66
C ILE A 145 11.23 -8.73 -27.76
N GLU A 146 12.29 -9.53 -27.83
CA GLU A 146 13.66 -9.01 -27.95
C GLU A 146 13.86 -8.23 -29.25
N ILE A 147 13.33 -8.75 -30.36
CA ILE A 147 13.33 -8.07 -31.66
C ILE A 147 12.58 -6.74 -31.58
N MET A 148 11.37 -6.73 -31.03
CA MET A 148 10.57 -5.51 -30.89
C MET A 148 11.30 -4.46 -30.05
N LEU A 149 11.81 -4.83 -28.87
CA LEU A 149 12.56 -3.92 -28.01
C LEU A 149 13.81 -3.35 -28.69
N THR A 150 14.49 -4.15 -29.52
CA THR A 150 15.68 -3.73 -30.25
C THR A 150 15.33 -2.81 -31.44
N CYS A 151 14.26 -3.11 -32.17
CA CYS A 151 13.97 -2.48 -33.45
C CYS A 151 13.04 -1.26 -33.37
N ILE A 152 12.21 -1.13 -32.32
CA ILE A 152 11.33 0.03 -32.10
C ILE A 152 12.10 1.37 -32.17
N PRO A 153 13.27 1.54 -31.51
CA PRO A 153 14.04 2.79 -31.57
C PRO A 153 14.50 3.23 -32.96
N VAL A 154 14.46 2.33 -33.95
CA VAL A 154 14.90 2.61 -35.33
C VAL A 154 13.78 2.44 -36.36
N ASP A 155 12.53 2.25 -35.93
CA ASP A 155 11.35 2.07 -36.78
C ASP A 155 11.52 0.96 -37.82
N ARG A 156 11.80 -0.26 -37.33
CA ARG A 156 12.00 -1.44 -38.18
C ARG A 156 11.35 -2.70 -37.66
N GLU A 157 10.80 -2.66 -36.46
CA GLU A 157 10.16 -3.78 -35.78
C GLU A 157 9.10 -4.42 -36.68
N ARG A 158 8.23 -3.63 -37.32
CA ARG A 158 7.15 -4.15 -38.18
C ARG A 158 7.69 -4.98 -39.34
N LYS A 159 8.71 -4.47 -40.02
CA LYS A 159 9.39 -5.15 -41.13
C LYS A 159 9.99 -6.47 -40.64
N VAL A 160 10.79 -6.43 -39.58
CA VAL A 160 11.52 -7.60 -39.08
C VAL A 160 10.57 -8.68 -38.56
N ILE A 161 9.54 -8.30 -37.79
CA ILE A 161 8.56 -9.24 -37.26
C ILE A 161 7.77 -9.90 -38.39
N LYS A 162 7.32 -9.12 -39.38
CA LYS A 162 6.61 -9.66 -40.54
C LYS A 162 7.45 -10.65 -41.31
N GLU A 163 8.71 -10.31 -41.58
CA GLU A 163 9.65 -11.20 -42.29
C GLU A 163 9.93 -12.49 -41.51
N ILE A 164 10.15 -12.45 -40.20
CA ILE A 164 10.49 -13.66 -39.41
C ILE A 164 9.26 -14.54 -39.13
N TYR A 165 8.13 -13.92 -38.76
CA TYR A 165 6.97 -14.63 -38.20
C TYR A 165 5.81 -14.80 -39.18
N ASP A 166 5.86 -14.15 -40.35
CA ASP A 166 4.75 -14.09 -41.30
C ASP A 166 3.45 -13.59 -40.64
N LYS A 167 3.60 -12.66 -39.68
CA LYS A 167 2.53 -12.11 -38.87
C LYS A 167 2.76 -10.63 -38.63
N GLU A 168 1.67 -9.86 -38.54
CA GLU A 168 1.73 -8.48 -38.09
C GLU A 168 2.02 -8.42 -36.58
N ILE A 169 2.67 -7.34 -36.15
CA ILE A 169 2.98 -7.08 -34.74
C ILE A 169 1.72 -7.10 -33.86
N ARG A 170 0.56 -6.76 -34.43
CA ARG A 170 -0.76 -6.84 -33.76
C ARG A 170 -1.23 -8.23 -33.38
N ASN A 171 -0.71 -9.27 -34.01
CA ASN A 171 -1.02 -10.63 -33.62
C ASN A 171 -0.37 -11.00 -32.27
N ALA A 172 0.61 -10.22 -31.80
CA ALA A 172 1.25 -10.43 -30.50
C ALA A 172 0.31 -10.11 -29.32
N ASP A 173 -0.81 -9.41 -29.57
CA ASP A 173 -1.83 -9.09 -28.57
C ASP A 173 -2.52 -10.36 -28.03
N GLU A 174 -2.71 -11.38 -28.88
CA GLU A 174 -3.24 -12.69 -28.47
C GLU A 174 -2.28 -13.45 -27.54
N ASP A 175 -0.98 -13.42 -27.86
CA ASP A 175 0.05 -14.05 -27.04
C ASP A 175 0.19 -13.33 -25.69
N PHE A 176 0.04 -12.01 -25.68
CA PHE A 176 0.02 -11.21 -24.45
C PHE A 176 -1.16 -11.58 -23.55
N ILE A 177 -2.38 -11.66 -24.09
CA ILE A 177 -3.57 -12.08 -23.33
C ILE A 177 -3.44 -13.51 -22.83
N ARG A 178 -2.93 -14.42 -23.67
CA ARG A 178 -2.70 -15.81 -23.25
C ARG A 178 -1.75 -15.88 -22.06
N ALA A 179 -0.67 -15.11 -22.10
CA ALA A 179 0.31 -15.03 -21.00
C ALA A 179 -0.26 -14.37 -19.74
N LEU A 180 -1.13 -13.35 -19.86
CA LEU A 180 -1.80 -12.72 -18.72
C LEU A 180 -2.70 -13.70 -17.94
N ASN A 181 -3.32 -14.65 -18.63
CA ASN A 181 -4.22 -15.63 -18.03
C ASN A 181 -3.48 -16.83 -17.41
N MET A 182 -2.15 -16.91 -17.53
CA MET A 182 -1.33 -18.00 -17.01
C MET A 182 -0.54 -17.55 -15.77
N ASN A 183 -0.50 -18.39 -14.73
CA ASN A 183 0.18 -18.09 -13.47
C ASN A 183 1.49 -18.86 -13.29
N ASP A 184 2.34 -18.85 -14.32
CA ASP A 184 3.67 -19.46 -14.30
C ASP A 184 4.77 -18.43 -14.57
N ASP A 185 6.01 -18.75 -14.18
CA ASP A 185 7.13 -17.81 -14.27
C ASP A 185 7.57 -17.49 -15.70
N TYR A 186 7.29 -18.38 -16.66
CA TYR A 186 7.60 -18.12 -18.07
C TYR A 186 6.62 -17.08 -18.64
N SER A 187 5.32 -17.24 -18.37
CA SER A 187 4.28 -16.29 -18.77
C SER A 187 4.48 -14.91 -18.14
N LYS A 188 4.89 -14.83 -16.86
CA LYS A 188 5.26 -13.55 -16.21
C LYS A 188 6.37 -12.81 -16.96
N LYS A 189 7.40 -13.53 -17.44
CA LYS A 189 8.49 -12.92 -18.22
C LYS A 189 8.02 -12.39 -19.58
N ILE A 190 7.09 -13.09 -20.22
CA ILE A 190 6.45 -12.62 -21.46
C ILE A 190 5.67 -11.33 -21.20
N VAL A 191 4.82 -11.31 -20.16
CA VAL A 191 4.04 -10.13 -19.77
C VAL A 191 4.94 -8.94 -19.46
N ASP A 192 6.03 -9.13 -18.71
CA ASP A 192 7.01 -8.07 -18.42
C ASP A 192 7.67 -7.54 -19.72
N GLY A 193 7.99 -8.44 -20.65
CA GLY A 193 8.51 -8.08 -21.96
C GLY A 193 7.57 -7.18 -22.77
N PHE A 194 6.29 -7.55 -22.86
CA PHE A 194 5.28 -6.71 -23.52
C PHE A 194 5.06 -5.37 -22.82
N LYS A 195 5.01 -5.36 -21.47
CA LYS A 195 4.94 -4.12 -20.70
C LYS A 195 6.08 -3.16 -21.01
N LYS A 196 7.31 -3.67 -21.15
CA LYS A 196 8.46 -2.86 -21.59
C LYS A 196 8.27 -2.29 -22.99
N ILE A 197 7.73 -3.08 -23.92
CA ILE A 197 7.41 -2.63 -25.29
C ILE A 197 6.37 -1.51 -25.25
N PHE A 198 5.26 -1.70 -24.54
CA PHE A 198 4.19 -0.70 -24.46
C PHE A 198 4.71 0.62 -23.88
N ARG A 199 5.50 0.54 -22.81
CA ARG A 199 6.13 1.71 -22.19
C ARG A 199 7.11 2.40 -23.13
N LEU A 200 7.90 1.64 -23.90
CA LEU A 200 8.84 2.17 -24.88
C LEU A 200 8.12 2.94 -26.00
N LEU A 201 7.04 2.38 -26.55
CA LEU A 201 6.21 3.04 -27.57
C LEU A 201 5.62 4.36 -27.06
N VAL A 202 5.05 4.35 -25.85
CA VAL A 202 4.51 5.57 -25.21
C VAL A 202 5.60 6.61 -25.00
N LYS A 203 6.78 6.20 -24.52
CA LYS A 203 7.93 7.10 -24.31
C LYS A 203 8.35 7.79 -25.61
N GLN A 204 8.35 7.05 -26.71
CA GLN A 204 8.71 7.51 -28.06
C GLN A 204 7.57 8.18 -28.83
N TYR A 205 6.37 8.33 -28.27
CA TYR A 205 5.19 8.86 -28.98
C TYR A 205 5.46 10.12 -29.81
N ASN A 206 6.24 11.07 -29.28
CA ASN A 206 6.53 12.33 -29.98
C ASN A 206 7.46 12.16 -31.20
N SER A 207 8.30 11.13 -31.24
CA SER A 207 9.20 10.84 -32.35
C SER A 207 8.58 9.97 -33.44
N LEU A 208 7.39 9.41 -33.20
CA LEU A 208 6.67 8.61 -34.19
C LEU A 208 6.03 9.51 -35.26
N SER A 209 5.97 9.00 -36.49
CA SER A 209 5.18 9.58 -37.59
C SER A 209 3.69 9.49 -37.30
N GLU A 210 2.85 10.26 -38.01
CA GLU A 210 1.40 10.18 -37.83
C GLU A 210 0.84 8.80 -38.22
N GLU A 211 1.40 8.16 -39.26
CA GLU A 211 1.04 6.79 -39.64
C GLU A 211 1.37 5.79 -38.53
N GLN A 212 2.53 5.94 -37.88
CA GLN A 212 2.90 5.08 -36.76
C GLN A 212 2.03 5.33 -35.52
N LYS A 213 1.67 6.59 -35.26
CA LYS A 213 0.78 6.93 -34.15
C LYS A 213 -0.59 6.31 -34.35
N ASP A 214 -1.17 6.43 -35.55
CA ASP A 214 -2.43 5.77 -35.90
C ASP A 214 -2.30 4.24 -35.83
N TYR A 215 -1.17 3.69 -36.30
CA TYR A 215 -0.96 2.25 -36.26
C TYR A 215 -0.92 1.68 -34.82
N TYR A 216 -0.22 2.32 -33.89
CA TYR A 216 -0.06 1.80 -32.53
C TYR A 216 -1.17 2.24 -31.57
N PHE A 217 -1.66 3.46 -31.70
CA PHE A 217 -2.57 4.11 -30.76
C PHE A 217 -3.90 4.55 -31.39
N GLY A 218 -4.17 4.15 -32.63
CA GLY A 218 -5.47 4.33 -33.25
C GLY A 218 -6.41 3.20 -32.86
N MET A 219 -7.65 3.54 -32.49
CA MET A 219 -8.76 2.60 -32.29
C MET A 219 -10.01 3.19 -32.89
N LYS A 220 -10.72 2.39 -33.69
CA LYS A 220 -11.99 2.79 -34.28
C LYS A 220 -13.13 2.60 -33.29
N GLU A 221 -14.22 3.32 -33.52
CA GLU A 221 -15.41 3.22 -32.67
C GLU A 221 -16.03 1.81 -32.69
N ASN A 222 -15.98 1.11 -33.83
CA ASN A 222 -16.50 -0.25 -34.02
C ASN A 222 -15.42 -1.36 -33.98
N GLU A 223 -14.34 -1.13 -33.25
CA GLU A 223 -13.26 -2.10 -33.05
C GLU A 223 -13.79 -3.38 -32.37
N GLY A 224 -14.17 -4.38 -33.15
CA GLY A 224 -14.85 -5.56 -32.62
C GLY A 224 -15.68 -6.32 -33.64
N GLU A 225 -16.09 -5.70 -34.76
CA GLU A 225 -16.78 -6.39 -35.86
C GLU A 225 -15.83 -7.27 -36.70
N GLY A 226 -14.95 -8.05 -36.05
CA GLY A 226 -13.98 -8.93 -36.70
C GLY A 226 -12.71 -8.24 -37.22
N GLN A 227 -12.45 -7.00 -36.81
CA GLN A 227 -11.26 -6.24 -37.21
C GLN A 227 -10.13 -6.40 -36.18
N THR A 228 -8.93 -6.80 -36.62
CA THR A 228 -7.67 -6.76 -35.83
C THR A 228 -6.92 -5.45 -36.05
N THR A 229 -7.65 -4.33 -36.03
CA THR A 229 -7.13 -3.03 -36.48
C THR A 229 -6.37 -2.26 -35.40
N CYS A 230 -6.42 -2.64 -34.13
CA CYS A 230 -5.65 -2.03 -33.05
C CYS A 230 -5.04 -3.05 -32.06
N TRP A 231 -4.12 -2.59 -31.19
CA TRP A 231 -3.59 -3.33 -30.04
C TRP A 231 -4.55 -3.24 -28.85
N PHE A 232 -5.72 -3.86 -28.99
CA PHE A 232 -6.84 -3.69 -28.06
C PHE A 232 -6.45 -3.93 -26.60
N ASN A 233 -5.72 -5.01 -26.31
CA ASN A 233 -5.35 -5.35 -24.93
C ASN A 233 -4.14 -4.56 -24.39
N ALA A 234 -3.46 -3.78 -25.23
CA ALA A 234 -2.40 -2.87 -24.81
C ALA A 234 -2.93 -1.51 -24.32
N TYR A 235 -4.15 -1.09 -24.71
CA TYR A 235 -4.73 0.21 -24.34
C TYR A 235 -4.69 0.51 -22.84
N PRO A 236 -5.07 -0.41 -21.95
CA PRO A 236 -5.02 -0.16 -20.51
C PRO A 236 -3.62 0.20 -20.02
N PHE A 237 -2.59 -0.43 -20.61
CA PHE A 237 -1.18 -0.16 -20.32
C PHE A 237 -0.70 1.12 -20.99
N PHE A 238 -1.17 1.46 -22.20
CA PHE A 238 -0.86 2.73 -22.83
C PHE A 238 -1.39 3.91 -22.02
N VAL A 239 -2.58 3.80 -21.43
CA VAL A 239 -3.13 4.81 -20.51
C VAL A 239 -2.24 4.93 -19.27
N GLU A 240 -1.93 3.82 -18.60
CA GLU A 240 -1.05 3.80 -17.41
C GLU A 240 0.31 4.43 -17.70
N TYR A 241 0.98 4.00 -18.77
CA TYR A 241 2.30 4.52 -19.14
C TYR A 241 2.24 5.96 -19.64
N SER A 242 1.15 6.41 -20.25
CA SER A 242 1.00 7.81 -20.65
C SER A 242 0.96 8.73 -19.43
N ILE A 243 0.37 8.27 -18.33
CA ILE A 243 0.39 8.98 -17.04
C ILE A 243 1.81 8.96 -16.45
N ILE A 244 2.44 7.79 -16.37
CA ILE A 244 3.79 7.62 -15.78
C ILE A 244 4.85 8.43 -16.55
N GLU A 245 4.83 8.38 -17.89
CA GLU A 245 5.76 9.08 -18.77
C GLU A 245 5.32 10.53 -19.10
N LYS A 246 4.25 11.02 -18.44
CA LYS A 246 3.71 12.38 -18.57
C LYS A 246 3.35 12.79 -20.01
N LYS A 247 2.82 11.87 -20.80
CA LYS A 247 2.38 12.09 -22.19
C LYS A 247 0.91 12.55 -22.24
N GLN A 248 0.64 13.77 -21.79
CA GLN A 248 -0.73 14.31 -21.66
C GLN A 248 -1.53 14.32 -22.97
N LYS A 249 -0.90 14.68 -24.10
CA LYS A 249 -1.58 14.68 -25.41
C LYS A 249 -2.05 13.28 -25.81
N LEU A 250 -1.18 12.27 -25.65
CA LEU A 250 -1.52 10.88 -25.94
C LEU A 250 -2.59 10.37 -24.98
N LEU A 251 -2.47 10.66 -23.68
CA LEU A 251 -3.46 10.27 -22.67
C LEU A 251 -4.87 10.76 -23.04
N SER A 252 -5.01 12.04 -23.42
CA SER A 252 -6.30 12.59 -23.84
C SER A 252 -6.90 11.86 -25.04
N ILE A 253 -6.07 11.56 -26.06
CA ILE A 253 -6.48 10.82 -27.25
C ILE A 253 -6.95 9.41 -26.88
N LEU A 254 -6.17 8.68 -26.09
CA LEU A 254 -6.50 7.31 -25.67
C LEU A 254 -7.81 7.27 -24.89
N LEU A 255 -8.01 8.18 -23.93
CA LEU A 255 -9.24 8.22 -23.13
C LEU A 255 -10.46 8.58 -23.99
N GLU A 256 -10.34 9.51 -24.94
CA GLU A 256 -11.43 9.84 -25.87
C GLU A 256 -11.80 8.67 -26.77
N GLN A 257 -10.81 7.93 -27.28
CA GLN A 257 -11.05 6.73 -28.08
C GLN A 257 -11.74 5.63 -27.26
N ILE A 258 -11.29 5.37 -26.03
CA ILE A 258 -11.92 4.42 -25.11
C ILE A 258 -13.38 4.81 -24.85
N GLU A 259 -13.63 6.09 -24.59
CA GLU A 259 -14.98 6.61 -24.34
C GLU A 259 -15.91 6.39 -25.53
N LYS A 260 -15.49 6.79 -26.74
CA LYS A 260 -16.26 6.61 -27.98
C LYS A 260 -16.53 5.14 -28.29
N HIS A 261 -15.51 4.29 -28.17
CA HIS A 261 -15.64 2.86 -28.41
C HIS A 261 -16.57 2.19 -27.40
N ASN A 262 -16.40 2.45 -26.10
CA ASN A 262 -17.26 1.89 -25.07
C ASN A 262 -18.72 2.35 -25.21
N ALA A 263 -18.95 3.61 -25.61
CA ALA A 263 -20.29 4.12 -25.90
C ALA A 263 -20.93 3.42 -27.11
N TRP A 264 -20.16 3.12 -28.16
CA TRP A 264 -20.63 2.31 -29.28
C TRP A 264 -21.00 0.88 -28.83
N VAL A 265 -20.18 0.26 -27.98
CA VAL A 265 -20.49 -1.07 -27.40
C VAL A 265 -21.80 -1.04 -26.64
N ASP A 266 -22.01 -0.04 -25.78
CA ASP A 266 -23.26 0.13 -25.02
C ASP A 266 -24.47 0.35 -25.93
N SER A 267 -24.35 1.26 -26.90
CA SER A 267 -25.43 1.52 -27.86
C SER A 267 -25.77 0.30 -28.70
N SER A 268 -24.77 -0.53 -29.04
CA SER A 268 -24.97 -1.76 -29.82
C SER A 268 -25.67 -2.83 -29.00
N ILE A 269 -25.28 -3.00 -27.73
CA ILE A 269 -25.95 -3.94 -26.81
C ILE A 269 -27.39 -3.51 -26.56
N GLU A 270 -27.64 -2.21 -26.38
CA GLU A 270 -28.99 -1.68 -26.18
C GLU A 270 -29.85 -1.86 -27.44
N LYS A 271 -29.27 -1.69 -28.63
CA LYS A 271 -29.95 -1.98 -29.90
C LYS A 271 -30.35 -3.45 -30.01
N ILE A 272 -29.42 -4.37 -29.72
CA ILE A 272 -29.69 -5.82 -29.69
C ILE A 272 -30.84 -6.13 -28.71
N ARG A 273 -30.83 -5.49 -27.53
CA ARG A 273 -31.88 -5.66 -26.52
C ARG A 273 -33.25 -5.18 -27.00
N LYS A 274 -33.31 -4.08 -27.75
CA LYS A 274 -34.55 -3.54 -28.32
C LYS A 274 -35.08 -4.36 -29.49
N GLU A 275 -34.20 -4.87 -30.34
CA GLU A 275 -34.56 -5.70 -31.50
C GLU A 275 -34.98 -7.12 -31.11
N HIS A 276 -34.47 -7.62 -29.98
CA HIS A 276 -34.71 -8.97 -29.49
C HIS A 276 -35.32 -8.97 -28.08
N CYS A 277 -36.64 -8.80 -28.01
CA CYS A 277 -37.38 -8.61 -26.76
C CYS A 277 -37.41 -9.82 -25.82
N THR A 278 -37.13 -11.03 -26.31
CA THR A 278 -37.08 -12.22 -25.45
C THR A 278 -35.68 -12.39 -24.86
N GLN A 279 -35.61 -12.80 -23.58
CA GLN A 279 -34.34 -13.01 -22.89
C GLN A 279 -33.45 -14.04 -23.63
N THR A 280 -34.05 -15.07 -24.22
CA THR A 280 -33.35 -16.11 -24.99
C THR A 280 -32.73 -15.55 -26.27
N ASP A 281 -33.49 -14.75 -27.03
CA ASP A 281 -32.98 -14.13 -28.25
C ASP A 281 -31.87 -13.12 -27.92
N PHE A 282 -32.08 -12.28 -26.89
CA PHE A 282 -31.05 -11.35 -26.44
C PHE A 282 -29.73 -12.06 -26.10
N ILE A 283 -29.79 -13.17 -25.34
CA ILE A 283 -28.59 -13.96 -25.01
C ILE A 283 -27.93 -14.51 -26.27
N TYR A 284 -28.71 -15.07 -27.21
CA TYR A 284 -28.20 -15.59 -28.48
C TYR A 284 -27.46 -14.51 -29.29
N TYR A 285 -28.12 -13.38 -29.58
CA TYR A 285 -27.50 -12.31 -30.37
C TYR A 285 -26.36 -11.61 -29.62
N ARG A 286 -26.42 -11.52 -28.29
CA ARG A 286 -25.34 -10.98 -27.48
C ARG A 286 -24.07 -11.85 -27.54
N GLN A 287 -24.19 -13.17 -27.64
CA GLN A 287 -23.05 -14.08 -27.79
C GLN A 287 -22.37 -13.96 -29.15
N HIS A 288 -23.12 -13.55 -30.20
CA HIS A 288 -22.59 -13.27 -31.53
C HIS A 288 -22.06 -11.83 -31.71
N PHE A 289 -22.30 -10.95 -30.74
CA PHE A 289 -21.73 -9.60 -30.73
C PHE A 289 -20.29 -9.62 -30.21
N HIS A 290 -19.35 -9.28 -31.08
CA HIS A 290 -17.91 -9.33 -30.82
C HIS A 290 -17.32 -8.07 -30.17
N GLY A 291 -18.10 -7.00 -30.01
CA GLY A 291 -17.65 -5.78 -29.33
C GLY A 291 -17.36 -6.03 -27.84
N LYS A 292 -16.17 -5.61 -27.40
CA LYS A 292 -15.70 -5.70 -26.01
C LYS A 292 -15.41 -4.31 -25.50
N LYS A 293 -15.71 -4.02 -24.25
CA LYS A 293 -15.28 -2.76 -23.64
C LYS A 293 -13.79 -2.78 -23.32
N VAL A 294 -13.15 -1.63 -23.42
CA VAL A 294 -11.80 -1.40 -22.90
C VAL A 294 -11.92 -0.84 -21.49
N TYR A 295 -11.25 -1.49 -20.54
CA TYR A 295 -11.19 -1.04 -19.15
C TYR A 295 -9.78 -0.60 -18.77
N CYS A 296 -9.66 0.49 -18.04
CA CYS A 296 -8.39 0.91 -17.43
C CYS A 296 -7.97 -0.07 -16.32
N LEU A 297 -6.67 -0.11 -16.03
CA LEU A 297 -6.15 -0.95 -14.95
C LEU A 297 -6.47 -0.35 -13.58
N GLN A 298 -6.76 -1.22 -12.61
CA GLN A 298 -6.91 -0.82 -11.20
C GLN A 298 -5.63 -0.16 -10.67
N SER A 299 -4.46 -0.67 -11.05
CA SER A 299 -3.15 -0.10 -10.70
C SER A 299 -2.99 1.35 -11.16
N THR A 300 -3.62 1.74 -12.27
CA THR A 300 -3.63 3.13 -12.75
C THR A 300 -4.36 4.04 -11.77
N LEU A 301 -5.54 3.63 -11.28
CA LEU A 301 -6.27 4.40 -10.28
C LEU A 301 -5.47 4.49 -8.97
N ASP A 302 -4.94 3.37 -8.49
CA ASP A 302 -4.15 3.33 -7.26
C ASP A 302 -2.92 4.25 -7.33
N TYR A 303 -2.25 4.28 -8.49
CA TYR A 303 -1.14 5.21 -8.74
C TYR A 303 -1.60 6.67 -8.68
N LEU A 304 -2.72 7.04 -9.33
CA LEU A 304 -3.24 8.41 -9.33
C LEU A 304 -3.63 8.87 -7.93
N LEU A 305 -4.29 8.00 -7.15
CA LEU A 305 -4.63 8.27 -5.76
C LEU A 305 -3.37 8.50 -4.91
N SER A 306 -2.31 7.69 -5.12
CA SER A 306 -1.02 7.89 -4.44
C SER A 306 -0.34 9.22 -4.80
N LYS A 307 -0.60 9.73 -6.01
CA LYS A 307 -0.10 11.02 -6.50
C LYS A 307 -1.04 12.20 -6.23
N LYS A 308 -2.21 11.94 -5.61
CA LYS A 308 -3.24 12.93 -5.28
C LYS A 308 -3.80 13.66 -6.51
N ASP A 309 -3.82 13.00 -7.68
CA ASP A 309 -4.45 13.54 -8.89
C ASP A 309 -5.91 13.09 -8.98
N PHE A 310 -6.77 13.71 -8.15
CA PHE A 310 -8.17 13.31 -8.01
C PHE A 310 -9.00 13.56 -9.26
N LYS A 311 -8.73 14.66 -9.98
CA LYS A 311 -9.45 15.00 -11.21
C LYS A 311 -9.32 13.89 -12.24
N LEU A 312 -8.10 13.39 -12.46
CA LEU A 312 -7.88 12.28 -13.37
C LEU A 312 -8.34 10.94 -12.77
N ALA A 313 -8.21 10.76 -11.45
CA ALA A 313 -8.68 9.57 -10.76
C ALA A 313 -10.18 9.33 -10.97
N TYR A 314 -11.04 10.35 -10.88
CA TYR A 314 -12.47 10.21 -11.17
C TYR A 314 -12.74 9.74 -12.60
N ARG A 315 -12.00 10.30 -13.58
CA ARG A 315 -12.14 9.91 -14.98
C ARG A 315 -11.65 8.49 -15.23
N ILE A 316 -10.56 8.05 -14.61
CA ILE A 316 -10.09 6.66 -14.73
C ILE A 316 -11.06 5.71 -14.03
N ASN A 317 -11.62 6.11 -12.88
CA ASN A 317 -12.58 5.30 -12.13
C ASN A 317 -13.81 4.92 -12.97
N SER A 318 -14.31 5.81 -13.83
CA SER A 318 -15.43 5.51 -14.74
C SER A 318 -15.08 4.53 -15.86
N PHE A 319 -13.79 4.28 -16.11
CA PHE A 319 -13.31 3.32 -17.10
C PHE A 319 -12.82 2.01 -16.48
N LEU A 320 -13.02 1.78 -15.17
CA LEU A 320 -12.71 0.49 -14.56
C LEU A 320 -13.83 -0.52 -14.83
N GLU A 321 -13.46 -1.81 -14.91
CA GLU A 321 -14.45 -2.89 -14.98
C GLU A 321 -15.34 -2.93 -13.73
N LYS A 322 -14.73 -2.65 -12.57
CA LYS A 322 -15.39 -2.51 -11.27
C LYS A 322 -14.97 -1.18 -10.64
N PRO A 323 -15.70 -0.08 -10.89
CA PRO A 323 -15.38 1.22 -10.32
C PRO A 323 -15.34 1.21 -8.79
N TYR A 324 -14.41 1.96 -8.20
CA TYR A 324 -14.46 2.27 -6.78
C TYR A 324 -15.70 3.11 -6.50
N VAL A 325 -16.31 2.86 -5.34
CA VAL A 325 -17.36 3.74 -4.80
C VAL A 325 -16.83 5.16 -4.77
N ARG A 326 -17.49 6.08 -5.47
CA ARG A 326 -17.07 7.49 -5.64
C ARG A 326 -16.68 8.14 -4.32
N ARG A 327 -17.47 7.88 -3.28
CA ARG A 327 -17.26 8.32 -1.90
C ARG A 327 -15.87 8.01 -1.34
N LYS A 328 -15.29 6.85 -1.68
CA LYS A 328 -13.93 6.49 -1.24
C LYS A 328 -12.88 7.45 -1.81
N ILE A 329 -13.05 7.87 -3.05
CA ILE A 329 -12.17 8.84 -3.71
C ILE A 329 -12.39 10.23 -3.12
N GLU A 330 -13.65 10.62 -2.90
CA GLU A 330 -14.00 11.91 -2.30
C GLU A 330 -13.45 12.06 -0.87
N LEU A 331 -13.52 11.01 -0.05
CA LEU A 331 -12.91 11.00 1.28
C LEU A 331 -11.40 11.25 1.17
N LEU A 332 -10.70 10.51 0.31
CA LEU A 332 -9.26 10.72 0.10
C LEU A 332 -8.94 12.14 -0.40
N GLU A 333 -9.76 12.70 -1.28
CA GLU A 333 -9.62 14.07 -1.78
C GLU A 333 -9.75 15.10 -0.66
N VAL A 334 -10.80 14.98 0.16
CA VAL A 334 -11.07 15.88 1.29
C VAL A 334 -9.98 15.77 2.36
N GLU A 335 -9.54 14.56 2.71
CA GLU A 335 -8.46 14.35 3.69
C GLU A 335 -7.15 15.01 3.26
N ASN A 336 -6.85 14.95 1.96
CA ASN A 336 -5.62 15.49 1.40
C ASN A 336 -5.69 16.98 1.07
N ASN A 337 -6.86 17.60 1.19
CA ASN A 337 -7.03 19.00 0.91
C ASN A 337 -6.65 19.87 2.12
N ALA A 338 -5.57 20.65 1.97
CA ALA A 338 -5.07 21.53 3.02
C ALA A 338 -5.98 22.76 3.27
N THR A 339 -6.91 23.09 2.36
CA THR A 339 -7.80 24.24 2.54
C THR A 339 -9.04 23.92 3.37
N ILE A 340 -9.34 22.64 3.58
CA ILE A 340 -10.50 22.17 4.34
C ILE A 340 -10.10 22.03 5.81
N THR A 341 -10.91 22.57 6.73
CA THR A 341 -10.61 22.50 8.15
C THR A 341 -10.76 21.07 8.68
N GLU A 342 -10.04 20.69 9.74
CA GLU A 342 -10.21 19.36 10.36
C GLU A 342 -11.63 19.11 10.86
N LYS A 343 -12.36 20.18 11.23
CA LYS A 343 -13.78 20.10 11.57
C LYS A 343 -14.61 19.69 10.36
N ASP A 344 -14.44 20.37 9.22
CA ASP A 344 -15.18 20.06 8.00
C ASP A 344 -14.81 18.67 7.44
N LYS A 345 -13.55 18.25 7.55
CA LYS A 345 -13.14 16.87 7.21
C LYS A 345 -13.83 15.85 8.11
N THR A 346 -13.91 16.13 9.41
CA THR A 346 -14.61 15.28 10.38
C THR A 346 -16.08 15.17 10.05
N GLU A 347 -16.74 16.29 9.76
CA GLU A 347 -18.13 16.33 9.34
C GLU A 347 -18.33 15.54 8.05
N PHE A 348 -17.43 15.73 7.07
CA PHE A 348 -17.43 14.95 5.85
C PHE A 348 -17.30 13.47 6.14
N ARG A 349 -16.42 12.98 7.04
CA ARG A 349 -16.38 11.55 7.41
C ARG A 349 -17.68 11.06 8.04
N CYS A 350 -18.27 11.86 8.93
CA CYS A 350 -19.43 11.48 9.74
C CYS A 350 -20.75 11.59 9.00
N VAL A 351 -20.79 12.23 7.82
CA VAL A 351 -22.01 12.48 7.05
C VAL A 351 -21.77 12.15 5.57
N ASP A 352 -22.60 11.27 5.01
CA ASP A 352 -22.60 10.92 3.59
C ASP A 352 -23.98 11.24 2.99
N CYS A 353 -24.05 12.19 2.05
CA CYS A 353 -25.31 12.65 1.44
C CYS A 353 -26.43 12.97 2.47
N HIS A 354 -26.10 13.75 3.50
CA HIS A 354 -26.96 14.09 4.65
C HIS A 354 -27.31 12.93 5.60
N MET A 355 -26.85 11.72 5.32
CA MET A 355 -27.03 10.57 6.21
C MET A 355 -25.87 10.49 7.20
N ILE A 356 -26.19 10.26 8.47
CA ILE A 356 -25.16 10.02 9.48
C ILE A 356 -24.42 8.71 9.22
N VAL A 357 -23.15 8.67 9.59
CA VAL A 357 -22.26 7.51 9.52
C VAL A 357 -21.90 7.09 10.95
N PRO A 358 -22.68 6.18 11.58
CA PRO A 358 -22.55 5.88 13.01
C PRO A 358 -21.13 5.49 13.43
N GLU A 359 -20.46 4.64 12.65
CA GLU A 359 -19.11 4.15 12.96
C GLU A 359 -18.06 5.26 13.01
N GLU A 360 -18.20 6.31 12.19
CA GLU A 360 -17.28 7.45 12.22
C GLU A 360 -17.62 8.41 13.36
N ILE A 361 -18.91 8.55 13.69
CA ILE A 361 -19.38 9.35 14.84
C ILE A 361 -18.91 8.72 16.16
N GLU A 362 -18.96 7.40 16.29
CA GLU A 362 -18.53 6.66 17.49
C GLU A 362 -17.03 6.84 17.82
N LYS A 363 -16.22 7.30 16.86
CA LYS A 363 -14.79 7.61 17.06
C LYS A 363 -14.54 9.01 17.64
N LEU A 364 -15.57 9.85 17.71
CA LEU A 364 -15.43 11.23 18.18
C LEU A 364 -15.41 11.31 19.70
N LYS A 365 -14.58 12.24 20.21
CA LYS A 365 -14.41 12.48 21.65
C LYS A 365 -15.25 13.64 22.17
N ASP A 366 -15.52 14.63 21.33
CA ASP A 366 -16.33 15.80 21.71
C ASP A 366 -17.82 15.46 21.63
N LEU A 367 -18.42 15.12 22.77
CA LEU A 367 -19.84 14.78 22.87
C LEU A 367 -20.78 15.94 22.49
N LYS A 368 -20.38 17.20 22.66
CA LYS A 368 -21.20 18.33 22.22
C LYS A 368 -21.24 18.38 20.70
N TYR A 369 -20.10 18.11 20.05
CA TYR A 369 -20.03 18.07 18.60
C TYR A 369 -20.76 16.85 18.02
N VAL A 370 -20.64 15.67 18.65
CA VAL A 370 -21.42 14.46 18.29
C VAL A 370 -22.92 14.78 18.30
N LYS A 371 -23.41 15.40 19.38
CA LYS A 371 -24.81 15.80 19.50
C LYS A 371 -25.22 16.75 18.36
N SER A 372 -24.40 17.74 18.06
CA SER A 372 -24.65 18.66 16.94
C SER A 372 -24.71 17.96 15.58
N ILE A 373 -23.86 16.97 15.31
CA ILE A 373 -23.88 16.21 14.05
C ILE A 373 -25.19 15.42 13.94
N LEU A 374 -25.59 14.72 15.01
CA LEU A 374 -26.79 13.89 15.02
C LEU A 374 -28.08 14.71 14.89
N GLU A 375 -28.14 15.90 15.51
CA GLU A 375 -29.30 16.80 15.44
C GLU A 375 -29.48 17.42 14.05
N ASN A 376 -28.38 17.77 13.37
CA ASN A 376 -28.40 18.49 12.09
C ASN A 376 -28.47 17.58 10.85
N ASN A 377 -28.32 16.26 11.02
CA ASN A 377 -28.30 15.30 9.91
C ASN A 377 -29.34 14.18 10.14
N TYR A 378 -29.51 13.28 9.18
CA TYR A 378 -30.62 12.30 9.17
C TYR A 378 -30.12 10.87 9.26
N ALA A 379 -30.96 9.97 9.78
CA ALA A 379 -30.71 8.54 9.83
C ALA A 379 -31.36 7.77 8.66
N ASN A 380 -32.27 8.40 7.91
CA ASN A 380 -32.96 7.80 6.78
C ASN A 380 -33.48 8.90 5.84
N TYR A 381 -33.53 8.65 4.54
CA TYR A 381 -34.00 9.65 3.57
C TYR A 381 -35.48 10.00 3.77
N TYR A 382 -36.31 9.09 4.30
CA TYR A 382 -37.68 9.43 4.68
C TYR A 382 -37.72 10.51 5.78
N GLU A 383 -36.83 10.42 6.77
CA GLU A 383 -36.70 11.43 7.83
C GLU A 383 -36.33 12.79 7.23
N MET A 384 -35.38 12.80 6.29
CA MET A 384 -34.97 14.00 5.56
C MET A 384 -36.12 14.62 4.77
N VAL A 385 -36.82 13.82 3.94
CA VAL A 385 -37.97 14.28 3.16
C VAL A 385 -39.02 14.88 4.09
N TYR A 386 -39.36 14.20 5.18
CA TYR A 386 -40.35 14.69 6.14
C TYR A 386 -39.95 16.03 6.77
N LYS A 387 -38.69 16.17 7.22
CA LYS A 387 -38.20 17.39 7.87
C LYS A 387 -38.06 18.55 6.87
N LEU A 388 -37.54 18.31 5.67
CA LEU A 388 -37.38 19.35 4.63
C LEU A 388 -38.71 19.77 4.00
N LEU A 389 -39.70 18.88 3.93
CA LEU A 389 -41.03 19.24 3.46
C LEU A 389 -41.65 20.37 4.29
N LYS A 390 -41.39 20.37 5.61
CA LYS A 390 -41.89 21.39 6.55
C LYS A 390 -41.01 22.65 6.61
N SER A 391 -39.70 22.50 6.44
CA SER A 391 -38.73 23.58 6.66
C SER A 391 -38.22 24.24 5.38
N ASN A 392 -37.85 23.45 4.35
CA ASN A 392 -37.17 23.94 3.15
C ASN A 392 -37.51 23.11 1.90
N LYS A 393 -38.70 23.36 1.31
CA LYS A 393 -39.16 22.66 0.10
C LYS A 393 -38.26 22.87 -1.12
N LYS A 394 -37.52 23.98 -1.19
CA LYS A 394 -36.63 24.29 -2.32
C LYS A 394 -35.42 23.36 -2.35
N GLU A 395 -34.83 23.12 -1.18
CA GLU A 395 -33.71 22.17 -1.03
C GLU A 395 -34.16 20.74 -1.31
N LEU A 396 -35.35 20.36 -0.82
CA LEU A 396 -35.94 19.06 -1.12
C LEU A 396 -36.16 18.85 -2.63
N TYR A 397 -36.69 19.87 -3.33
CA TYR A 397 -36.86 19.81 -4.79
C TYR A 397 -35.52 19.63 -5.50
N LYS A 398 -34.50 20.40 -5.11
CA LYS A 398 -33.15 20.28 -5.68
C LYS A 398 -32.59 18.87 -5.49
N PHE A 399 -32.71 18.32 -4.28
CA PHE A 399 -32.28 16.96 -3.99
C PHE A 399 -32.96 15.92 -4.91
N PHE A 400 -34.27 16.04 -5.15
CA PHE A 400 -34.97 15.14 -6.06
C PHE A 400 -34.47 15.26 -7.52
N ILE A 401 -34.24 16.47 -8.02
CA ILE A 401 -33.74 16.67 -9.38
C ILE A 401 -32.32 16.15 -9.53
N ASP A 402 -31.42 16.49 -8.60
CA ASP A 402 -30.01 16.08 -8.64
C ASP A 402 -29.84 14.54 -8.63
N ASN A 403 -30.84 13.83 -8.09
CA ASN A 403 -30.87 12.36 -8.02
C ASN A 403 -31.86 11.71 -9.00
N ASN A 404 -32.39 12.46 -9.98
CA ASN A 404 -33.32 11.97 -10.99
C ASN A 404 -34.61 11.32 -10.42
N LEU A 405 -35.11 11.82 -9.30
CA LEU A 405 -36.32 11.37 -8.61
C LEU A 405 -37.54 12.19 -9.07
N LEU A 406 -37.81 12.16 -10.38
CA LEU A 406 -38.78 13.05 -11.03
C LEU A 406 -40.20 12.87 -10.48
N ASP A 407 -40.64 11.64 -10.20
CA ASP A 407 -41.97 11.38 -9.63
C ASP A 407 -42.16 12.07 -8.26
N LEU A 408 -41.14 12.03 -7.39
CA LEU A 408 -41.18 12.69 -6.09
C LEU A 408 -41.16 14.22 -6.23
N ALA A 409 -40.40 14.74 -7.18
CA ALA A 409 -40.40 16.17 -7.51
C ALA A 409 -41.78 16.64 -7.97
N ASP A 410 -42.46 15.86 -8.81
CA ASP A 410 -43.82 16.16 -9.27
C ASP A 410 -44.84 16.15 -8.13
N PHE A 411 -44.77 15.18 -7.21
CA PHE A 411 -45.66 15.18 -6.03
C PHE A 411 -45.44 16.38 -5.13
N LEU A 412 -44.18 16.83 -4.97
CA LEU A 412 -43.84 18.04 -4.22
C LEU A 412 -44.42 19.29 -4.87
N MET A 413 -44.28 19.43 -6.20
CA MET A 413 -44.81 20.57 -6.96
C MET A 413 -46.34 20.64 -6.97
N ASN A 414 -47.00 19.49 -7.01
CA ASN A 414 -48.45 19.38 -6.98
C ASN A 414 -49.06 19.54 -5.58
N GLY A 415 -48.24 19.73 -4.53
CA GLY A 415 -48.70 19.96 -3.16
C GLY A 415 -49.32 18.74 -2.47
N ASN A 416 -49.14 17.53 -3.00
CA ASN A 416 -49.72 16.32 -2.42
C ASN A 416 -48.78 15.70 -1.37
N GLU A 417 -48.69 16.36 -0.21
CA GLU A 417 -47.74 16.03 0.86
C GLU A 417 -47.88 14.59 1.38
N LYS A 418 -49.12 14.09 1.55
CA LYS A 418 -49.36 12.71 2.02
C LYS A 418 -48.87 11.67 1.03
N LYS A 419 -49.13 11.90 -0.27
CA LYS A 419 -48.69 10.99 -1.33
C LYS A 419 -47.17 11.05 -1.46
N LEU A 420 -46.58 12.26 -1.43
CA LEU A 420 -45.13 12.44 -1.45
C LEU A 420 -44.45 11.64 -0.33
N LEU A 421 -44.93 11.75 0.91
CA LEU A 421 -44.35 11.01 2.04
C LEU A 421 -44.46 9.50 1.84
N HIS A 422 -45.62 9.01 1.42
CA HIS A 422 -45.82 7.58 1.18
C HIS A 422 -44.95 7.04 0.04
N GLU A 423 -44.88 7.75 -1.09
CA GLU A 423 -44.04 7.34 -2.22
C GLU A 423 -42.55 7.43 -1.89
N SER A 424 -42.15 8.42 -1.09
CA SER A 424 -40.79 8.50 -0.57
C SER A 424 -40.47 7.31 0.34
N TRP A 425 -41.40 6.92 1.21
CA TRP A 425 -41.26 5.73 2.04
C TRP A 425 -41.04 4.47 1.19
N GLU A 426 -41.90 4.24 0.21
CA GLU A 426 -41.82 3.08 -0.68
C GLU A 426 -40.53 3.09 -1.52
N TYR A 427 -40.14 4.25 -2.05
CA TYR A 427 -38.90 4.36 -2.81
C TYR A 427 -37.66 4.06 -1.96
N PHE A 428 -37.53 4.70 -0.79
CA PHE A 428 -36.32 4.61 0.03
C PHE A 428 -36.21 3.34 0.89
N ASN A 429 -37.32 2.64 1.17
CA ASN A 429 -37.33 1.51 2.09
C ASN A 429 -37.82 0.20 1.46
N SER A 430 -38.70 0.23 0.46
CA SER A 430 -39.17 -1.00 -0.20
C SER A 430 -38.26 -1.48 -1.34
N ARG A 431 -37.41 -0.59 -1.91
CA ARG A 431 -36.49 -0.90 -3.02
C ARG A 431 -35.02 -0.93 -2.54
N CYS A 432 -34.48 -2.12 -2.29
CA CYS A 432 -33.12 -2.32 -1.73
C CYS A 432 -32.02 -2.49 -2.79
N SER A 433 -32.10 -1.81 -3.95
CA SER A 433 -31.14 -2.01 -5.05
C SER A 433 -30.58 -0.72 -5.65
N ASP A 434 -30.96 0.45 -5.13
CA ASP A 434 -30.50 1.75 -5.62
C ASP A 434 -29.28 2.24 -4.82
N GLU A 435 -28.37 2.97 -5.46
CA GLU A 435 -27.16 3.50 -4.82
C GLU A 435 -27.50 4.41 -3.63
N LEU A 436 -28.60 5.16 -3.70
CA LEU A 436 -29.06 5.95 -2.56
C LEU A 436 -29.55 5.06 -1.41
N THR A 437 -30.34 4.03 -1.71
CA THR A 437 -31.01 3.25 -0.67
C THR A 437 -30.05 2.34 0.10
N ILE A 438 -29.03 1.79 -0.58
CA ILE A 438 -27.99 0.96 0.03
C ILE A 438 -27.13 1.74 1.03
N LYS A 439 -27.02 3.07 0.88
CA LYS A 439 -26.16 3.92 1.71
C LYS A 439 -26.79 4.38 3.02
N GLN A 440 -28.09 4.17 3.21
CA GLN A 440 -28.77 4.61 4.44
C GLN A 440 -28.32 3.78 5.63
N PRO A 441 -28.11 4.40 6.81
CA PRO A 441 -27.74 3.63 7.97
C PRO A 441 -28.91 2.74 8.41
N VAL A 442 -30.15 3.20 8.29
CA VAL A 442 -31.31 2.38 8.69
C VAL A 442 -32.08 1.95 7.45
N ILE A 443 -32.12 0.64 7.19
CA ILE A 443 -32.96 0.04 6.15
C ILE A 443 -34.08 -0.76 6.81
N ILE A 444 -35.28 -0.54 6.31
CA ILE A 444 -36.50 -1.05 6.90
C ILE A 444 -37.14 -2.02 5.92
N THR A 445 -37.17 -3.31 6.24
CA THR A 445 -37.66 -4.35 5.32
C THR A 445 -38.93 -5.00 5.85
N ARG A 446 -39.84 -5.36 4.93
CA ARG A 446 -41.01 -6.22 5.23
C ARG A 446 -40.66 -7.72 5.25
N ASP A 447 -39.47 -8.07 4.78
CA ASP A 447 -39.00 -9.45 4.63
C ASP A 447 -37.64 -9.63 5.33
N SER A 448 -37.55 -10.65 6.20
CA SER A 448 -36.41 -10.89 7.09
C SER A 448 -35.21 -11.58 6.41
N TYR A 449 -35.31 -11.91 5.12
CA TYR A 449 -34.37 -12.80 4.41
C TYR A 449 -33.49 -12.14 3.33
N LEU A 450 -33.30 -10.82 3.35
CA LEU A 450 -32.41 -10.17 2.39
C LEU A 450 -30.92 -10.46 2.70
N PRO A 451 -30.12 -10.90 1.70
CA PRO A 451 -28.73 -11.29 1.91
C PRO A 451 -27.84 -10.10 2.27
N THR A 452 -26.90 -10.37 3.16
CA THR A 452 -26.15 -9.39 3.95
C THR A 452 -24.87 -8.89 3.29
N THR A 453 -24.84 -8.78 1.96
CA THR A 453 -23.58 -8.69 1.21
C THR A 453 -23.39 -7.32 0.56
N ASP A 454 -23.20 -6.31 1.42
CA ASP A 454 -22.20 -5.23 1.33
C ASP A 454 -22.57 -4.16 2.36
N LYS A 455 -22.31 -4.50 3.63
CA LYS A 455 -22.83 -3.82 4.81
C LYS A 455 -21.71 -3.06 5.53
N LYS A 456 -21.55 -1.77 5.24
CA LYS A 456 -20.85 -0.89 6.18
C LYS A 456 -21.80 -0.11 7.08
N TYR A 457 -22.97 0.29 6.59
CA TYR A 457 -23.85 1.16 7.36
C TYR A 457 -25.24 0.59 7.58
N VAL A 458 -25.57 -0.56 6.99
CA VAL A 458 -26.96 -1.03 6.93
C VAL A 458 -27.41 -1.77 8.21
N TYR A 459 -28.22 -1.09 9.01
CA TYR A 459 -28.99 -1.62 10.14
C TYR A 459 -30.38 -2.05 9.65
N TYR A 460 -30.62 -3.36 9.60
CA TYR A 460 -31.93 -3.94 9.24
C TYR A 460 -32.83 -3.97 10.47
N GLN A 461 -34.04 -3.42 10.36
CA GLN A 461 -35.04 -3.52 11.42
C GLN A 461 -36.35 -4.10 10.91
N ASP A 462 -36.85 -5.12 11.63
CA ASP A 462 -38.20 -5.63 11.42
C ASP A 462 -39.23 -4.61 11.91
N LEU A 463 -40.06 -4.18 10.96
CA LEU A 463 -41.11 -3.19 11.16
C LEU A 463 -42.15 -3.57 12.21
N ARG A 464 -42.35 -4.87 12.47
CA ARG A 464 -43.28 -5.36 13.50
C ARG A 464 -42.93 -4.82 14.88
N ASN A 465 -41.65 -4.48 15.11
CA ASN A 465 -41.17 -3.91 16.36
C ASN A 465 -41.33 -2.38 16.46
N VAL A 466 -41.67 -1.70 15.35
CA VAL A 466 -41.78 -0.24 15.28
C VAL A 466 -43.24 0.22 15.18
N CYS A 467 -44.03 -0.36 14.27
CA CYS A 467 -45.46 -0.09 14.18
C CYS A 467 -46.22 -1.25 13.49
N SER A 468 -47.43 -1.52 13.96
CA SER A 468 -48.32 -2.54 13.38
C SER A 468 -48.91 -2.16 12.01
N ASP A 469 -48.91 -0.88 11.63
CA ASP A 469 -49.50 -0.39 10.37
C ASP A 469 -48.66 0.74 9.75
N ILE A 470 -47.64 0.34 9.00
CA ILE A 470 -46.62 1.22 8.41
C ILE A 470 -47.21 2.09 7.30
N ASP A 471 -48.11 1.54 6.49
CA ASP A 471 -48.71 2.25 5.36
C ASP A 471 -49.53 3.44 5.84
N ASN A 472 -50.19 3.31 7.00
CA ASN A 472 -50.88 4.42 7.64
C ASN A 472 -49.92 5.40 8.33
N GLU A 473 -48.86 4.94 8.99
CA GLU A 473 -47.85 5.84 9.59
C GLU A 473 -47.07 6.65 8.55
N SER A 474 -46.66 6.05 7.43
CA SER A 474 -45.86 6.71 6.38
C SER A 474 -46.56 7.91 5.73
N LYS A 475 -47.89 7.98 5.83
CA LYS A 475 -48.74 9.07 5.29
C LYS A 475 -49.01 10.17 6.31
N LYS A 476 -48.66 9.98 7.59
CA LYS A 476 -48.97 10.94 8.65
C LYS A 476 -48.08 12.16 8.56
N ILE A 477 -48.72 13.32 8.52
CA ILE A 477 -48.04 14.62 8.54
C ILE A 477 -47.67 15.02 9.97
N ASP A 478 -48.36 14.53 11.01
CA ASP A 478 -48.07 14.82 12.43
C ASP A 478 -48.12 13.55 13.28
N LYS A 479 -47.33 13.53 14.37
CA LYS A 479 -47.23 12.41 15.33
C LYS A 479 -46.91 11.07 14.63
N ASN A 480 -45.83 11.08 13.85
CA ASN A 480 -45.37 9.94 13.07
C ASN A 480 -44.36 9.11 13.89
N LYS A 481 -44.72 7.87 14.23
CA LYS A 481 -43.90 6.98 15.05
C LYS A 481 -42.57 6.61 14.40
N LEU A 482 -42.47 6.66 13.07
CA LEU A 482 -41.24 6.37 12.34
C LEU A 482 -40.14 7.40 12.68
N LEU A 483 -40.52 8.66 12.92
CA LEU A 483 -39.56 9.69 13.32
C LEU A 483 -39.06 9.51 14.74
N GLU A 484 -39.95 9.12 15.67
CA GLU A 484 -39.55 8.78 17.05
C GLU A 484 -38.54 7.63 17.05
N TYR A 485 -38.70 6.67 16.14
CA TYR A 485 -37.74 5.60 15.94
C TYR A 485 -36.38 6.11 15.41
N PHE A 486 -36.34 6.96 14.38
CA PHE A 486 -35.08 7.53 13.90
C PHE A 486 -34.36 8.37 14.96
N GLU A 487 -35.11 9.13 15.77
CA GLU A 487 -34.54 9.86 16.92
C GLU A 487 -34.03 8.90 18.01
N SER A 488 -34.74 7.81 18.29
CA SER A 488 -34.27 6.76 19.20
C SER A 488 -32.97 6.12 18.71
N PHE A 489 -32.86 5.85 17.40
CA PHE A 489 -31.62 5.35 16.80
C PHE A 489 -30.45 6.33 17.00
N LYS A 490 -30.65 7.62 16.71
CA LYS A 490 -29.62 8.65 16.96
C LYS A 490 -29.22 8.74 18.43
N ASN A 491 -30.18 8.64 19.35
CA ASN A 491 -29.92 8.62 20.78
C ASN A 491 -29.10 7.37 21.20
N ASN A 492 -29.36 6.22 20.59
CA ASN A 492 -28.55 5.02 20.81
C ASN A 492 -27.09 5.24 20.36
N VAL A 493 -26.89 5.79 19.15
CA VAL A 493 -25.54 6.15 18.66
C VAL A 493 -24.85 7.12 19.62
N PHE A 494 -25.56 8.12 20.14
CA PHE A 494 -25.03 9.07 21.11
C PHE A 494 -24.62 8.39 22.43
N GLU A 495 -25.50 7.61 23.05
CA GLU A 495 -25.21 6.95 24.33
C GLU A 495 -24.09 5.91 24.20
N LYS A 496 -24.02 5.20 23.06
CA LYS A 496 -22.90 4.30 22.76
C LYS A 496 -21.58 5.08 22.65
N THR A 497 -21.56 6.19 21.93
CA THR A 497 -20.37 7.05 21.81
C THR A 497 -19.94 7.59 23.18
N LYS A 498 -20.90 8.06 23.98
CA LYS A 498 -20.67 8.54 25.35
C LYS A 498 -20.10 7.46 26.26
N ALA A 499 -20.59 6.21 26.16
CA ALA A 499 -20.04 5.10 26.92
C ALA A 499 -18.57 4.82 26.54
N ILE A 500 -18.23 4.85 25.25
CA ILE A 500 -16.85 4.70 24.75
C ILE A 500 -15.95 5.80 25.31
N VAL A 501 -16.35 7.08 25.17
CA VAL A 501 -15.57 8.23 25.67
C VAL A 501 -15.37 8.14 27.18
N THR A 502 -16.42 7.82 27.94
CA THR A 502 -16.35 7.69 29.39
C THR A 502 -15.40 6.56 29.81
N ALA A 503 -15.42 5.42 29.10
CA ALA A 503 -14.52 4.31 29.35
C ALA A 503 -13.05 4.67 29.07
N GLU A 504 -12.78 5.39 27.97
CA GLU A 504 -11.43 5.87 27.65
C GLU A 504 -10.91 6.89 28.67
N GLU A 505 -11.76 7.80 29.15
CA GLU A 505 -11.41 8.77 30.18
C GLU A 505 -11.13 8.09 31.53
N LYS A 506 -11.97 7.12 31.91
CA LYS A 506 -11.74 6.28 33.09
C LYS A 506 -10.41 5.55 33.00
N ASP A 507 -10.11 4.89 31.88
CA ASP A 507 -8.84 4.16 31.70
C ASP A 507 -7.60 5.08 31.79
N LYS A 508 -7.68 6.30 31.24
CA LYS A 508 -6.61 7.30 31.40
C LYS A 508 -6.44 7.73 32.85
N GLN A 509 -7.53 7.98 33.55
CA GLN A 509 -7.51 8.39 34.95
C GLN A 509 -6.97 7.27 35.83
N ASP A 510 -7.41 6.03 35.60
CA ASP A 510 -6.93 4.82 36.26
C ASP A 510 -5.42 4.63 36.06
N LYS A 511 -4.90 4.83 34.84
CA LYS A 511 -3.45 4.77 34.55
C LYS A 511 -2.67 5.82 35.33
N ILE A 512 -3.19 7.04 35.45
CA ILE A 512 -2.56 8.13 36.22
C ILE A 512 -2.59 7.82 37.73
N GLU A 513 -3.72 7.35 38.25
CA GLU A 513 -3.88 6.98 39.67
C GLU A 513 -2.95 5.82 40.03
N ARG A 514 -2.92 4.76 39.20
CA ARG A 514 -2.00 3.64 39.33
C ARG A 514 -0.54 4.12 39.37
N ALA A 515 -0.14 4.93 38.40
CA ALA A 515 1.23 5.45 38.32
C ALA A 515 1.64 6.27 39.55
N LYS A 516 0.71 6.98 40.19
CA LYS A 516 0.94 7.69 41.45
C LYS A 516 1.11 6.74 42.63
N LEU A 517 0.25 5.73 42.75
CA LEU A 517 0.25 4.77 43.87
C LEU A 517 1.49 3.88 43.89
N VAL A 518 1.95 3.43 42.72
CA VAL A 518 3.12 2.53 42.60
C VAL A 518 4.45 3.26 42.49
N LYS A 519 4.45 4.61 42.51
CA LYS A 519 5.65 5.42 42.33
C LYS A 519 6.67 5.13 43.44
N GLY A 520 7.84 4.63 43.06
CA GLY A 520 8.93 4.32 43.99
C GLY A 520 8.78 2.98 44.72
N LEU A 521 7.75 2.19 44.43
CA LEU A 521 7.56 0.85 44.98
C LEU A 521 8.24 -0.19 44.08
N THR A 522 9.56 -0.11 43.95
CA THR A 522 10.35 -1.07 43.17
C THR A 522 10.71 -2.30 44.01
N ARG A 523 11.16 -3.37 43.36
CA ARG A 523 11.54 -4.59 44.08
C ARG A 523 12.73 -4.32 45.00
N GLU A 524 13.70 -3.54 44.51
CA GLU A 524 14.87 -3.11 45.28
C GLU A 524 14.46 -2.33 46.54
N TYR A 525 13.46 -1.45 46.45
CA TYR A 525 12.94 -0.72 47.60
C TYR A 525 12.39 -1.66 48.70
N PHE A 526 11.70 -2.73 48.31
CA PHE A 526 11.18 -3.72 49.28
C PHE A 526 12.28 -4.62 49.85
N ASP A 527 13.27 -5.00 49.03
CA ASP A 527 14.43 -5.78 49.48
C ASP A 527 15.28 -4.99 50.50
N ASP A 528 15.41 -3.67 50.31
CA ASP A 528 16.07 -2.77 51.26
C ASP A 528 15.31 -2.69 52.60
N LEU A 529 13.97 -2.60 52.58
CA LEU A 529 13.14 -2.58 53.79
C LEU A 529 13.26 -3.88 54.60
N LEU A 530 13.29 -5.03 53.93
CA LEU A 530 13.50 -6.33 54.59
C LEU A 530 14.89 -6.46 55.22
N SER A 531 15.90 -5.83 54.61
CA SER A 531 17.28 -5.85 55.11
C SER A 531 17.50 -4.96 56.34
N ASN A 532 16.71 -3.89 56.46
CA ASN A 532 16.79 -2.92 57.56
C ASN A 532 15.84 -3.23 58.75
N ASP A 533 15.11 -4.35 58.70
CA ASP A 533 14.12 -4.76 59.73
C ASP A 533 12.93 -3.80 59.88
N ASP A 534 12.61 -3.03 58.82
CA ASP A 534 11.48 -2.07 58.77
C ASP A 534 10.16 -2.76 58.38
N GLU A 535 9.79 -3.78 59.13
CA GLU A 535 8.70 -4.71 58.80
C GLU A 535 7.33 -4.04 58.64
N GLU A 536 6.99 -3.08 59.50
CA GLU A 536 5.71 -2.37 59.44
C GLU A 536 5.54 -1.60 58.13
N ILE A 537 6.60 -0.89 57.71
CA ILE A 537 6.62 -0.11 56.47
C ILE A 537 6.53 -1.06 55.28
N PHE A 538 7.27 -2.18 55.31
CA PHE A 538 7.20 -3.21 54.29
C PHE A 538 5.77 -3.72 54.07
N VAL A 539 5.09 -4.16 55.14
CA VAL A 539 3.74 -4.73 55.07
C VAL A 539 2.74 -3.69 54.53
N ILE A 540 2.78 -2.45 55.02
CA ILE A 540 1.87 -1.39 54.57
C ILE A 540 2.08 -1.07 53.09
N LYS A 541 3.33 -0.92 52.65
CA LYS A 541 3.65 -0.56 51.27
C LYS A 541 3.37 -1.71 50.31
N LEU A 542 3.61 -2.95 50.72
CA LEU A 542 3.36 -4.13 49.90
C LEU A 542 1.86 -4.36 49.71
N CYS A 543 1.05 -4.21 50.76
CA CYS A 543 -0.41 -4.24 50.63
C CYS A 543 -0.93 -3.09 49.75
N SER A 544 -0.33 -1.90 49.83
CA SER A 544 -0.71 -0.76 48.98
C SER A 544 -0.39 -1.02 47.50
N LEU A 545 0.77 -1.61 47.20
CA LEU A 545 1.13 -2.04 45.85
C LEU A 545 0.18 -3.12 45.34
N PHE A 546 -0.09 -4.15 46.15
CA PHE A 546 -0.97 -5.23 45.76
C PHE A 546 -2.40 -4.74 45.53
N ASP A 547 -2.95 -3.90 46.41
CA ASP A 547 -4.27 -3.31 46.24
C ASP A 547 -4.38 -2.50 44.93
N ALA A 548 -3.33 -1.75 44.57
CA ALA A 548 -3.28 -1.04 43.30
C ALA A 548 -3.27 -2.00 42.10
N ILE A 549 -2.51 -3.10 42.16
CA ILE A 549 -2.49 -4.14 41.11
C ILE A 549 -3.88 -4.77 40.93
N LEU A 550 -4.52 -5.17 42.03
CA LEU A 550 -5.86 -5.75 42.02
C LEU A 550 -6.89 -4.81 41.37
N ARG A 551 -6.87 -3.54 41.78
CA ARG A 551 -7.81 -2.52 41.29
C ARG A 551 -7.58 -2.17 39.82
N PHE A 552 -6.34 -1.87 39.42
CA PHE A 552 -6.07 -1.29 38.10
C PHE A 552 -5.73 -2.29 37.01
N ASP A 553 -5.04 -3.39 37.35
CA ASP A 553 -4.56 -4.37 36.37
C ASP A 553 -5.54 -5.51 36.20
N TYR A 554 -6.10 -6.00 37.31
CA TYR A 554 -7.06 -7.11 37.31
C TYR A 554 -8.52 -6.67 37.37
N LYS A 555 -8.78 -5.35 37.42
CA LYS A 555 -10.13 -4.74 37.41
C LYS A 555 -11.05 -5.35 38.48
N CYS A 556 -10.51 -5.53 39.69
CA CYS A 556 -11.28 -5.94 40.85
C CYS A 556 -11.92 -4.70 41.49
N ASP A 557 -13.24 -4.58 41.40
CA ASP A 557 -14.02 -3.38 41.73
C ASP A 557 -14.75 -3.46 43.09
N ALA A 558 -14.35 -4.36 43.98
CA ALA A 558 -14.92 -4.41 45.34
C ALA A 558 -14.56 -3.18 46.18
N GLU A 559 -15.37 -2.87 47.20
CA GLU A 559 -15.26 -1.65 48.02
C GLU A 559 -13.95 -1.61 48.85
N ASP A 560 -13.52 -2.75 49.38
CA ASP A 560 -12.32 -2.84 50.23
C ASP A 560 -11.24 -3.77 49.65
N PHE A 561 -10.04 -3.70 50.23
CA PHE A 561 -8.90 -4.51 49.81
C PHE A 561 -9.20 -6.01 49.92
N TYR A 562 -9.97 -6.43 50.94
CA TYR A 562 -10.35 -7.82 51.13
C TYR A 562 -11.25 -8.34 50.01
N GLY A 563 -12.29 -7.59 49.65
CA GLY A 563 -13.18 -7.93 48.55
C GLY A 563 -12.45 -7.99 47.21
N ARG A 564 -11.52 -7.06 46.96
CA ARG A 564 -10.72 -7.05 45.72
C ARG A 564 -9.80 -8.27 45.63
N MET A 565 -9.20 -8.64 46.76
CA MET A 565 -8.36 -9.81 46.87
C MET A 565 -9.17 -11.10 46.64
N ASN A 566 -10.37 -11.23 47.21
CA ASN A 566 -11.24 -12.38 46.94
C ASN A 566 -11.64 -12.46 45.47
N GLN A 567 -12.10 -11.35 44.86
CA GLN A 567 -12.42 -11.33 43.43
C GLN A 567 -11.25 -11.76 42.54
N PHE A 568 -10.01 -11.47 42.94
CA PHE A 568 -8.82 -11.90 42.22
C PHE A 568 -8.55 -13.39 42.39
N PHE A 569 -8.57 -13.90 43.63
CA PHE A 569 -8.31 -15.32 43.90
C PHE A 569 -9.44 -16.24 43.40
N ASP A 570 -10.69 -15.77 43.38
CA ASP A 570 -11.84 -16.53 42.89
C ASP A 570 -11.82 -16.72 41.36
N LYS A 571 -11.02 -15.93 40.61
CA LYS A 571 -10.81 -16.14 39.16
C LYS A 571 -10.05 -17.43 38.87
N GLY A 572 -9.18 -17.87 39.79
CA GLY A 572 -8.44 -19.14 39.74
C GLY A 572 -7.53 -19.35 38.51
N PRO A 573 -6.67 -20.39 38.52
CA PRO A 573 -5.96 -20.84 37.33
C PRO A 573 -6.93 -21.58 36.37
N LYS A 574 -6.74 -21.47 35.03
CA LYS A 574 -7.63 -22.07 34.01
C LYS A 574 -7.61 -23.60 34.07
N SER A 575 -8.73 -24.25 34.41
CA SER A 575 -8.78 -25.71 34.52
C SER A 575 -8.45 -26.40 33.18
N GLN A 576 -7.52 -27.36 33.21
CA GLN A 576 -7.38 -28.38 32.16
C GLN A 576 -7.98 -29.69 32.66
N TYR A 577 -9.03 -30.16 31.99
CA TYR A 577 -9.57 -31.51 32.15
C TYR A 577 -9.07 -32.38 31.00
N TYR A 578 -8.76 -33.64 31.27
CA TYR A 578 -8.64 -34.68 30.23
C TYR A 578 -9.81 -35.66 30.36
N ASP A 579 -10.29 -36.15 29.22
CA ASP A 579 -11.24 -37.26 29.17
C ASP A 579 -10.55 -38.52 29.70
N ASN A 580 -11.17 -39.18 30.69
CA ASN A 580 -10.76 -40.51 31.11
C ASN A 580 -11.57 -41.56 30.35
N ASP A 581 -10.86 -42.45 29.67
CA ASP A 581 -11.43 -43.59 28.95
C ASP A 581 -12.37 -44.41 29.86
N ASP A 582 -13.54 -44.73 29.32
CA ASP A 582 -14.54 -45.70 29.79
C ASP A 582 -15.41 -45.41 31.04
N SER A 583 -15.40 -44.21 31.64
CA SER A 583 -16.37 -43.89 32.72
C SER A 583 -17.04 -42.52 32.68
N GLY A 584 -16.62 -41.60 31.80
CA GLY A 584 -17.30 -40.30 31.61
C GLY A 584 -17.21 -39.33 32.79
N TYR A 585 -16.38 -39.62 33.80
CA TYR A 585 -16.08 -38.69 34.88
C TYR A 585 -14.86 -37.83 34.51
N MET A 586 -15.02 -36.50 34.53
CA MET A 586 -13.91 -35.56 34.40
C MET A 586 -13.07 -35.62 35.69
N VAL A 587 -11.81 -36.02 35.58
CA VAL A 587 -10.85 -36.01 36.70
C VAL A 587 -9.86 -34.87 36.46
N LEU A 588 -9.62 -34.05 37.48
CA LEU A 588 -8.55 -33.05 37.43
C LEU A 588 -7.20 -33.77 37.26
N ASN A 589 -6.37 -33.29 36.35
CA ASN A 589 -5.01 -33.81 36.22
C ASN A 589 -4.27 -33.57 37.56
N THR A 590 -3.88 -34.65 38.25
CA THR A 590 -3.18 -34.59 39.54
C THR A 590 -1.91 -33.75 39.46
N ASP A 591 -1.22 -33.76 38.33
CA ASP A 591 -0.03 -32.92 38.10
C ASP A 591 -0.40 -31.44 38.03
N TYR A 592 -1.53 -31.10 37.39
CA TYR A 592 -2.06 -29.73 37.33
C TYR A 592 -2.56 -29.24 38.71
N GLU A 593 -3.20 -30.11 39.49
CA GLU A 593 -3.67 -29.78 40.83
C GLU A 593 -2.50 -29.41 41.77
N ASN A 594 -1.41 -30.19 41.72
CA ASN A 594 -0.22 -29.93 42.52
C ASN A 594 0.62 -28.74 42.00
N GLU A 595 0.69 -28.53 40.67
CA GLU A 595 1.54 -27.49 40.07
C GLU A 595 0.88 -26.10 40.06
N TYR A 596 -0.45 -26.02 39.97
CA TYR A 596 -1.16 -24.74 39.80
C TYR A 596 -2.23 -24.46 40.87
N VAL A 597 -3.03 -25.45 41.27
CA VAL A 597 -4.18 -25.23 42.18
C VAL A 597 -3.74 -25.10 43.63
N GLN A 598 -2.90 -26.03 44.10
CA GLN A 598 -2.38 -25.99 45.48
C GLN A 598 -1.55 -24.72 45.74
N PRO A 599 -0.56 -24.34 44.89
CA PRO A 599 0.16 -23.08 45.06
C PRO A 599 -0.74 -21.84 45.02
N TRP A 600 -1.83 -21.85 44.24
CA TRP A 600 -2.79 -20.75 44.20
C TRP A 600 -3.54 -20.58 45.52
N ASN A 601 -3.97 -21.69 46.13
CA ASN A 601 -4.62 -21.69 47.44
C ASN A 601 -3.66 -21.30 48.57
N ASP A 602 -2.41 -21.78 48.52
CA ASP A 602 -1.37 -21.41 49.48
C ASP A 602 -1.08 -19.90 49.42
N ASN A 603 -0.98 -19.34 48.21
CA ASN A 603 -0.84 -17.89 48.02
C ASN A 603 -2.08 -17.11 48.51
N ARG A 604 -3.30 -17.66 48.35
CA ARG A 604 -4.53 -17.05 48.89
C ARG A 604 -4.47 -16.97 50.42
N GLU A 605 -4.01 -18.02 51.09
CA GLU A 605 -3.86 -18.03 52.55
C GLU A 605 -2.77 -17.06 53.00
N LEU A 606 -1.62 -17.08 52.31
CA LEU A 606 -0.47 -16.21 52.60
C LEU A 606 -0.82 -14.72 52.45
N MET A 607 -1.52 -14.33 51.37
CA MET A 607 -1.94 -12.95 51.17
C MET A 607 -3.04 -12.52 52.16
N ASN A 608 -3.88 -13.46 52.62
CA ASN A 608 -4.81 -13.20 53.72
C ASN A 608 -4.08 -12.92 55.05
N LYS A 609 -3.01 -13.66 55.36
CA LYS A 609 -2.15 -13.39 56.53
C LYS A 609 -1.49 -12.01 56.42
N LEU A 610 -0.99 -11.64 55.23
CA LEU A 610 -0.42 -10.31 54.99
C LEU A 610 -1.44 -9.19 55.22
N ARG A 611 -2.67 -9.36 54.73
CA ARG A 611 -3.79 -8.43 54.98
C ARG A 611 -4.10 -8.30 56.47
N ILE A 612 -4.22 -9.42 57.19
CA ILE A 612 -4.50 -9.42 58.64
C ILE A 612 -3.38 -8.69 59.38
N LYS A 613 -2.12 -8.99 59.07
CA LYS A 613 -0.95 -8.32 59.66
C LYS A 613 -0.95 -6.80 59.41
N ARG A 614 -1.27 -6.37 58.18
CA ARG A 614 -1.48 -4.95 57.86
C ARG A 614 -2.58 -4.32 58.71
N ASN A 615 -3.70 -5.01 58.92
CA ASN A 615 -4.79 -4.50 59.74
C ASN A 615 -4.40 -4.40 61.22
N THR A 616 -3.61 -5.33 61.76
CA THR A 616 -3.09 -5.24 63.13
C THR A 616 -2.18 -4.02 63.31
N ILE A 617 -1.37 -3.66 62.30
CA ILE A 617 -0.49 -2.48 62.34
C ILE A 617 -1.30 -1.17 62.27
N VAL A 618 -2.30 -1.12 61.39
CA VAL A 618 -3.11 0.10 61.15
C VAL A 618 -4.22 0.30 62.20
N HIS A 619 -4.73 -0.79 62.77
CA HIS A 619 -5.82 -0.83 63.75
C HIS A 619 -5.45 -1.74 64.93
N PRO A 620 -4.61 -1.26 65.88
CA PRO A 620 -4.09 -2.05 66.99
C PRO A 620 -5.16 -2.57 67.97
N GLU A 621 -6.37 -2.00 67.93
CA GLU A 621 -7.53 -2.35 68.73
C GLU A 621 -8.20 -3.69 68.35
N ASN A 622 -7.80 -4.34 67.25
CA ASN A 622 -8.36 -5.61 66.80
C ASN A 622 -7.61 -6.82 67.40
N ASP A 623 -8.35 -7.82 67.89
CA ASP A 623 -7.81 -9.03 68.54
C ASP A 623 -7.15 -10.04 67.59
N GLU A 624 -7.35 -9.92 66.27
CA GLU A 624 -6.75 -10.81 65.28
C GLU A 624 -5.28 -10.45 65.03
N ARG A 625 -4.39 -11.43 65.25
CA ARG A 625 -2.94 -11.31 65.02
C ARG A 625 -2.47 -12.40 64.06
N ALA A 626 -1.82 -11.99 62.97
CA ALA A 626 -1.11 -12.90 62.08
C ALA A 626 0.40 -12.72 62.25
N ASN A 627 1.10 -13.80 62.57
CA ASN A 627 2.56 -13.84 62.55
C ASN A 627 3.01 -14.29 61.16
N LEU A 628 3.79 -13.44 60.48
CA LEU A 628 4.51 -13.75 59.25
C LEU A 628 6.00 -13.67 59.56
N ASN A 629 6.76 -14.68 59.18
CA ASN A 629 8.23 -14.66 59.27
C ASN A 629 8.85 -14.00 58.02
N ASN A 630 10.17 -13.75 58.04
CA ASN A 630 10.86 -13.09 56.93
C ASN A 630 10.83 -13.90 55.61
N GLU A 631 10.70 -15.21 55.67
CA GLU A 631 10.57 -16.07 54.49
C GLU A 631 9.18 -15.95 53.86
N GLU A 632 8.12 -15.94 54.67
CA GLU A 632 6.74 -15.72 54.25
C GLU A 632 6.53 -14.31 53.69
N LEU A 633 7.14 -13.27 54.28
CA LEU A 633 7.12 -11.91 53.73
C LEU A 633 7.78 -11.82 52.35
N LYS A 634 8.87 -12.55 52.15
CA LYS A 634 9.54 -12.64 50.86
C LYS A 634 8.67 -13.37 49.82
N GLN A 635 7.98 -14.44 50.22
CA GLN A 635 7.00 -15.12 49.36
C GLN A 635 5.84 -14.19 48.98
N CYS A 636 5.33 -13.37 49.90
CA CYS A 636 4.35 -12.33 49.59
C CYS A 636 4.90 -11.34 48.55
N LEU A 637 6.14 -10.88 48.71
CA LEU A 637 6.79 -9.96 47.77
C LEU A 637 6.89 -10.57 46.38
N ASP A 638 7.37 -11.81 46.29
CA ASP A 638 7.49 -12.55 45.03
C ASP A 638 6.14 -12.67 44.31
N PHE A 639 5.09 -13.04 45.05
CA PHE A 639 3.75 -13.16 44.51
C PHE A 639 3.21 -11.82 43.99
N VAL A 640 3.34 -10.74 44.77
CA VAL A 640 2.86 -9.40 44.36
C VAL A 640 3.59 -8.90 43.11
N PHE A 641 4.91 -9.11 43.01
CA PHE A 641 5.66 -8.72 41.82
C PHE A 641 5.36 -9.61 40.61
N ALA A 642 5.11 -10.90 40.81
CA ALA A 642 4.59 -11.77 39.75
C ALA A 642 3.22 -11.26 39.24
N ALA A 643 2.36 -10.77 40.13
CA ALA A 643 1.04 -10.23 39.79
C ALA A 643 1.17 -8.91 39.02
N ASN A 644 2.09 -8.05 39.45
CA ASN A 644 2.40 -6.78 38.79
C ASN A 644 2.93 -6.96 37.35
N GLY A 645 3.61 -8.09 37.08
CA GLY A 645 4.11 -8.44 35.75
C GLY A 645 3.05 -8.96 34.78
N GLY A 646 1.79 -9.13 35.23
CA GLY A 646 0.66 -9.55 34.39
C GLY A 646 0.65 -11.04 33.97
N ASN A 647 1.54 -11.87 34.52
CA ASN A 647 1.79 -13.23 34.02
C ASN A 647 1.16 -14.37 34.84
N ILE A 648 0.37 -14.10 35.90
CA ILE A 648 -0.12 -15.21 36.74
C ILE A 648 -1.30 -15.99 36.11
N PHE A 649 -2.02 -15.44 35.12
CA PHE A 649 -3.11 -16.17 34.41
C PHE A 649 -2.71 -16.74 33.03
N ASN A 650 -1.44 -16.60 32.63
CA ASN A 650 -0.90 -17.17 31.38
C ASN A 650 0.00 -18.37 31.70
N GLY A 651 -0.60 -19.39 32.32
CA GLY A 651 -0.16 -20.79 32.23
C GLY A 651 -1.03 -21.51 31.23
#